data_AF-A0A950EFQ1-F1
#
_entry.id   AF-A0A950EFQ1-F1
#
_cell.length_a   1.000
_cell.length_b   1.000
_cell.length_c   1.000
_cell.angle_alpha   90.00
_cell.angle_beta   90.00
_cell.angle_gamma   90.00
#
_symmetry.space_group_name_H-M   'P 1'
#
loop_
_entity.id
_entity.type
_entity.pdbx_description
1 polymer ?
#
loop_
_entity_poly.entity_id
_entity_poly.type
_entity_poly.pdbx_seq_one_letter_code
_entity_poly.pdbx_strand_id
1 'polypeptide(L)'
;MNLGTTAAKLDESLGIDGSVTGSGIGRLAEAYRLASELVDRPRGDSGTSGAKCPADRRIEAFLDDYFSDLRLPSPLRLPGEALVLPRHGLARLLSLPYDADIYGNDYVRSYRVRNGVLHNPKSDRRTTQGTFHIAEGGLPIPGDKKAVPRSVFAALFRSAVAPPPDLLVVPFTANRPEPLRAFVALLLRPVIGPEVPGYCAARTMETRFFAPGSLVSNLDFVESIFGNAGDPTLPENDAGLDVEHWSGHTGCVILAPHLTQLAKKDLGLPPWGAASERQRRDGMCWRDPDERYNEGGAFKLTCRSAAGVIVTIIADNYFGYCKKEIKTQISFAANLAGNLEEEHSGGALAFASYNLGNEFDPSDYAQSSLTLDDVVRDNREVVEPRPGGYALDRLCPDLVYIPADARASVPRLQVWWIHQGREVSIPLAPGKTYMTPSGYKVYLEKHPSAVSWRLIGTVAEGLSCHKPCTVSGGGKSEISKSLRDYMSYGPIFVADKEKDFDLVQQIFDRDYSDRWKPGRGPDYTTEPSRRVLSSRRSLGSVIKLLTPSEDYTDAYNAWLASFPNYIFPIAFIIKRFVPRDTIGNWRELFGVDSINGFPGHELKAFGRKLVGTYLRVGLLGTQAWRMFKLRQDFSPADKVQTEDDITASIVVPAGRLGAPRLGPRAAAYKFVVNCEARLFQRPDDAIHRGLDHQTEADLARPDNFLSNFEPLTSGHAR
;
A
#
# COMPACT_ATOMS: atom_id res chain seq x y z
N MET A 1 -32.28 -20.08 22.35
CA MET A 1 -31.03 -20.54 23.01
C MET A 1 -30.74 -19.62 24.19
N ASN A 2 -30.33 -20.17 25.33
CA ASN A 2 -29.92 -19.38 26.50
C ASN A 2 -28.57 -18.72 26.20
N LEU A 3 -28.57 -17.42 25.88
CA LEU A 3 -27.36 -16.60 25.65
C LEU A 3 -26.49 -16.41 26.93
N GLY A 4 -26.93 -16.96 28.07
CA GLY A 4 -26.30 -16.76 29.38
C GLY A 4 -24.97 -17.50 29.60
N THR A 5 -24.60 -18.47 28.75
CA THR A 5 -23.34 -19.23 28.89
C THR A 5 -22.28 -18.89 27.84
N THR A 6 -22.59 -18.05 26.85
CA THR A 6 -21.67 -17.68 25.75
C THR A 6 -20.86 -16.39 25.99
N ALA A 7 -21.08 -15.71 27.12
CA ALA A 7 -20.32 -14.51 27.50
C ALA A 7 -18.81 -14.75 27.68
N ALA A 8 -18.38 -16.01 27.81
CA ALA A 8 -16.98 -16.39 28.08
C ALA A 8 -16.07 -16.52 26.85
N LYS A 9 -16.58 -16.43 25.61
CA LYS A 9 -15.79 -16.59 24.37
C LYS A 9 -15.87 -15.38 23.42
N LEU A 10 -16.04 -14.18 23.98
CA LEU A 10 -15.98 -12.94 23.21
C LEU A 10 -14.51 -12.48 23.15
N ASP A 11 -13.81 -12.82 22.06
CA ASP A 11 -12.40 -12.46 21.82
C ASP A 11 -12.27 -11.26 20.86
N GLU A 12 -11.72 -10.15 21.37
CA GLU A 12 -11.45 -8.91 20.63
C GLU A 12 -10.42 -9.11 19.49
N SER A 13 -9.69 -10.23 19.47
CA SER A 13 -8.69 -10.55 18.42
C SER A 13 -9.26 -10.63 17.01
N LEU A 14 -10.58 -10.85 16.87
CA LEU A 14 -11.25 -10.96 15.57
C LEU A 14 -11.43 -9.63 14.83
N GLY A 15 -11.31 -8.49 15.53
CA GLY A 15 -11.35 -7.15 14.94
C GLY A 15 -12.62 -6.81 14.16
N ILE A 16 -13.78 -7.32 14.59
CA ILE A 16 -15.05 -7.05 13.94
C ILE A 16 -15.49 -5.61 14.24
N ASP A 17 -15.12 -4.68 13.37
CA ASP A 17 -15.59 -3.30 13.40
C ASP A 17 -16.90 -3.15 12.62
N GLY A 18 -17.95 -2.77 13.35
CA GLY A 18 -19.16 -2.13 12.84
C GLY A 18 -19.19 -0.68 13.32
N SER A 19 -19.67 0.23 12.48
CA SER A 19 -19.64 1.70 12.60
C SER A 19 -20.46 2.32 13.76
N VAL A 20 -20.49 1.73 14.96
CA VAL A 20 -21.25 2.25 16.11
C VAL A 20 -20.40 2.33 17.38
N THR A 21 -20.47 3.48 18.03
CA THR A 21 -19.86 3.82 19.32
C THR A 21 -20.31 2.87 20.44
N GLY A 22 -19.42 2.00 20.93
CA GLY A 22 -19.65 1.10 22.08
C GLY A 22 -18.39 0.32 22.49
N SER A 23 -18.34 -0.28 23.68
CA SER A 23 -17.19 -1.09 24.13
C SER A 23 -17.02 -2.40 23.32
N GLY A 24 -15.80 -2.94 23.23
CA GLY A 24 -15.45 -4.10 22.38
C GLY A 24 -16.27 -5.36 22.64
N ILE A 25 -16.59 -5.65 23.91
CA ILE A 25 -17.40 -6.81 24.33
C ILE A 25 -18.85 -6.71 23.83
N GLY A 26 -19.45 -5.52 23.83
CA GLY A 26 -20.83 -5.31 23.37
C GLY A 26 -20.99 -5.53 21.86
N ARG A 27 -19.99 -5.12 21.07
CA ARG A 27 -19.99 -5.25 19.61
C ARG A 27 -19.90 -6.71 19.17
N LEU A 28 -19.04 -7.49 19.81
CA LEU A 28 -18.86 -8.89 19.45
C LEU A 28 -20.10 -9.73 19.82
N ALA A 29 -20.76 -9.44 20.95
CA ALA A 29 -22.02 -10.09 21.31
C ALA A 29 -23.13 -9.81 20.27
N GLU A 30 -23.21 -8.57 19.77
CA GLU A 30 -24.13 -8.22 18.68
C GLU A 30 -23.80 -8.98 17.39
N ALA A 31 -22.52 -9.06 17.02
CA ALA A 31 -22.10 -9.78 15.81
C ALA A 31 -22.42 -11.28 15.88
N TYR A 32 -22.22 -11.94 17.03
CA TYR A 32 -22.63 -13.33 17.25
C TYR A 32 -24.16 -13.52 17.23
N ARG A 33 -24.92 -12.56 17.77
CA ARG A 33 -26.39 -12.56 17.68
C ARG A 33 -26.83 -12.47 16.21
N LEU A 34 -26.29 -11.51 15.45
CA LEU A 34 -26.58 -11.33 14.02
C LEU A 34 -26.20 -12.57 13.20
N ALA A 35 -25.02 -13.15 13.44
CA ALA A 35 -24.60 -14.38 12.79
C ALA A 35 -25.57 -15.54 13.09
N SER A 36 -25.99 -15.68 14.36
CA SER A 36 -26.95 -16.70 14.78
C SER A 36 -28.32 -16.50 14.12
N GLU A 37 -28.86 -15.28 14.16
CA GLU A 37 -30.12 -14.93 13.48
C GLU A 37 -30.07 -15.19 11.98
N LEU A 38 -28.93 -14.89 11.35
CA LEU A 38 -28.71 -15.09 9.92
C LEU A 38 -28.74 -16.59 9.56
N VAL A 39 -28.10 -17.46 10.36
CA VAL A 39 -28.08 -18.91 10.09
C VAL A 39 -29.34 -19.64 10.54
N ASP A 40 -30.06 -19.11 11.53
CA ASP A 40 -31.28 -19.70 12.08
C ASP A 40 -32.56 -19.26 11.35
N ARG A 41 -32.46 -18.28 10.43
CA ARG A 41 -33.61 -17.78 9.66
C ARG A 41 -34.28 -18.92 8.90
N PRO A 42 -35.59 -19.17 9.09
CA PRO A 42 -36.31 -20.21 8.36
C PRO A 42 -36.20 -19.97 6.86
N ARG A 43 -35.71 -20.98 6.14
CA ARG A 43 -35.72 -21.01 4.68
C ARG A 43 -36.95 -21.81 4.27
N GLY A 44 -38.02 -21.09 3.96
CA GLY A 44 -39.29 -21.68 3.61
C GLY A 44 -39.39 -21.91 2.11
N ASP A 45 -40.13 -22.95 1.74
CA ASP A 45 -40.71 -23.15 0.40
C ASP A 45 -41.78 -22.06 0.17
N SER A 46 -41.35 -20.80 0.06
CA SER A 46 -42.26 -19.71 -0.25
C SER A 46 -42.63 -19.83 -1.72
N GLY A 47 -43.82 -20.36 -2.01
CA GLY A 47 -44.44 -20.42 -3.34
C GLY A 47 -44.66 -19.07 -4.06
N THR A 48 -43.99 -18.01 -3.62
CA THR A 48 -43.68 -16.83 -4.42
C THR A 48 -42.23 -16.99 -4.88
N SER A 49 -41.98 -17.10 -6.19
CA SER A 49 -40.65 -16.99 -6.78
C SER A 49 -39.88 -15.83 -6.12
N GLY A 50 -38.98 -16.13 -5.18
CA GLY A 50 -38.33 -15.12 -4.36
C GLY A 50 -37.72 -14.06 -5.25
N ALA A 51 -38.13 -12.81 -5.08
CA ALA A 51 -37.68 -11.73 -5.95
C ALA A 51 -36.15 -11.63 -5.86
N LYS A 52 -35.46 -11.95 -6.96
CA LYS A 52 -34.00 -11.86 -7.03
C LYS A 52 -33.58 -10.40 -6.89
N CYS A 53 -32.45 -10.19 -6.21
CA CYS A 53 -31.89 -8.85 -6.10
C CYS A 53 -31.57 -8.29 -7.50
N PRO A 54 -31.59 -6.95 -7.69
CA PRO A 54 -31.37 -6.33 -9.00
C PRO A 54 -30.07 -6.75 -9.70
N ALA A 55 -28.98 -6.91 -8.93
CA ALA A 55 -27.70 -7.38 -9.45
C ALA A 55 -27.78 -8.80 -10.02
N ASP A 56 -28.39 -9.74 -9.29
CA ASP A 56 -28.58 -11.12 -9.73
C ASP A 56 -29.50 -11.19 -10.96
N ARG A 57 -30.51 -10.31 -11.04
CA ARG A 57 -31.38 -10.19 -12.22
C ARG A 57 -30.60 -9.74 -13.47
N ARG A 58 -29.70 -8.76 -13.33
CA ARG A 58 -28.83 -8.30 -14.44
C ARG A 58 -27.92 -9.43 -14.93
N ILE A 59 -27.35 -10.20 -14.00
CA ILE A 59 -26.50 -11.35 -14.32
C ILE A 59 -27.27 -12.45 -15.06
N GLU A 60 -28.44 -12.84 -14.55
CA GLU A 60 -29.23 -13.90 -15.18
C GLU A 60 -29.86 -13.48 -16.51
N ALA A 61 -30.28 -12.22 -16.65
CA ALA A 61 -30.74 -11.69 -17.94
C ALA A 61 -29.63 -11.78 -18.99
N PHE A 62 -28.40 -11.45 -18.62
CA PHE A 62 -27.23 -11.63 -19.49
C PHE A 62 -27.01 -13.11 -19.84
N LEU A 63 -27.07 -14.03 -18.87
CA LEU A 63 -26.89 -15.46 -19.14
C LEU A 63 -28.02 -16.00 -20.06
N ASP A 64 -29.26 -15.60 -19.84
CA ASP A 64 -30.39 -16.05 -20.67
C ASP A 64 -30.23 -15.57 -22.12
N ASP A 65 -29.88 -14.30 -22.33
CA ASP A 65 -29.62 -13.74 -23.66
C ASP A 65 -28.40 -14.40 -24.32
N TYR A 66 -27.27 -14.44 -23.60
CA TYR A 66 -26.01 -14.99 -24.10
C TYR A 66 -26.11 -16.46 -24.46
N PHE A 67 -27.03 -17.23 -23.88
CA PHE A 67 -27.24 -18.67 -24.12
C PHE A 67 -28.51 -19.04 -24.89
N SER A 68 -29.24 -18.04 -25.41
CA SER A 68 -30.58 -18.20 -26.00
C SER A 68 -30.68 -19.17 -27.19
N ASP A 69 -29.64 -19.23 -28.04
CA ASP A 69 -29.59 -20.09 -29.23
C ASP A 69 -29.23 -21.56 -28.95
N LEU A 70 -28.68 -21.88 -27.77
CA LEU A 70 -28.23 -23.25 -27.47
C LEU A 70 -29.33 -24.22 -27.03
N ARG A 71 -30.59 -23.77 -26.96
CA ARG A 71 -31.76 -24.58 -26.52
C ARG A 71 -31.42 -25.41 -25.27
N LEU A 72 -30.89 -24.73 -24.26
CA LEU A 72 -30.49 -25.34 -23.00
C LEU A 72 -31.68 -26.05 -22.33
N PRO A 73 -31.50 -27.24 -21.71
CA PRO A 73 -32.59 -27.98 -21.06
C PRO A 73 -33.21 -27.21 -19.88
N SER A 74 -32.44 -26.34 -19.25
CA SER A 74 -32.87 -25.43 -18.20
C SER A 74 -32.04 -24.14 -18.29
N PRO A 75 -32.62 -22.99 -17.90
CA PRO A 75 -31.90 -21.74 -17.89
C PRO A 75 -30.76 -21.76 -16.87
N LEU A 76 -29.73 -20.96 -17.10
CA LEU A 76 -28.62 -20.81 -16.16
C LEU A 76 -29.07 -19.87 -15.04
N ARG A 77 -29.19 -20.41 -13.82
CA ARG A 77 -29.68 -19.70 -12.65
C ARG A 77 -28.58 -19.67 -11.58
N LEU A 78 -28.37 -18.50 -11.00
CA LEU A 78 -27.53 -18.30 -9.82
C LEU A 78 -28.12 -19.06 -8.61
N PRO A 79 -27.32 -19.32 -7.55
CA PRO A 79 -27.82 -19.95 -6.34
C PRO A 79 -29.02 -19.20 -5.74
N GLY A 80 -30.18 -19.86 -5.66
CA GLY A 80 -31.45 -19.21 -5.32
C GLY A 80 -31.61 -18.79 -3.85
N GLU A 81 -31.02 -19.53 -2.91
CA GLU A 81 -31.12 -19.28 -1.45
C GLU A 81 -29.74 -19.05 -0.81
N ALA A 82 -28.93 -18.19 -1.42
CA ALA A 82 -27.64 -17.85 -0.82
C ALA A 82 -27.82 -17.02 0.46
N LEU A 83 -27.03 -17.33 1.49
CA LEU A 83 -26.90 -16.54 2.70
C LEU A 83 -26.18 -15.22 2.37
N VAL A 84 -26.93 -14.13 2.28
CA VAL A 84 -26.37 -12.80 2.04
C VAL A 84 -25.62 -12.30 3.28
N LEU A 85 -24.45 -11.70 3.07
CA LEU A 85 -23.65 -11.03 4.10
C LEU A 85 -23.94 -9.52 4.11
N PRO A 86 -24.83 -9.01 4.97
CA PRO A 86 -25.26 -7.62 4.92
C PRO A 86 -24.28 -6.64 5.59
N ARG A 87 -23.28 -7.14 6.32
CA ARG A 87 -22.36 -6.33 7.13
C ARG A 87 -20.96 -6.93 7.20
N HIS A 88 -19.97 -6.05 7.24
CA HIS A 88 -18.56 -6.38 7.42
C HIS A 88 -18.32 -7.24 8.68
N GLY A 89 -17.49 -8.28 8.54
CA GLY A 89 -17.03 -9.12 9.64
C GLY A 89 -17.91 -10.34 9.95
N LEU A 90 -19.13 -10.41 9.40
CA LEU A 90 -19.96 -11.62 9.50
C LEU A 90 -19.31 -12.79 8.76
N ALA A 91 -18.67 -12.57 7.61
CA ALA A 91 -17.96 -13.62 6.89
C ALA A 91 -16.87 -14.28 7.76
N ARG A 92 -16.14 -13.45 8.52
CA ARG A 92 -15.10 -13.91 9.45
C ARG A 92 -15.68 -14.79 10.55
N LEU A 93 -16.76 -14.34 11.19
CA LEU A 93 -17.46 -15.16 12.20
C LEU A 93 -17.93 -16.48 11.61
N LEU A 94 -18.47 -16.44 10.39
CA LEU A 94 -19.00 -17.64 9.75
C LEU A 94 -17.92 -18.65 9.34
N SER A 95 -16.65 -18.25 9.33
CA SER A 95 -15.50 -19.05 8.88
C SER A 95 -14.99 -20.06 9.92
N LEU A 96 -15.53 -20.04 11.15
CA LEU A 96 -15.18 -20.97 12.23
C LEU A 96 -16.46 -21.43 12.97
N PRO A 97 -16.48 -22.65 13.55
CA PRO A 97 -17.57 -23.10 14.41
C PRO A 97 -17.85 -22.13 15.56
N TYR A 98 -19.13 -21.97 15.88
CA TYR A 98 -19.54 -21.07 16.97
C TYR A 98 -18.93 -21.44 18.34
N ASP A 99 -18.56 -22.71 18.53
CA ASP A 99 -18.08 -23.29 19.79
C ASP A 99 -16.62 -23.77 19.75
N ALA A 100 -15.91 -23.64 18.62
CA ALA A 100 -14.54 -24.14 18.45
C ALA A 100 -13.63 -23.16 17.69
N ASP A 101 -12.32 -23.34 17.88
CA ASP A 101 -11.28 -22.48 17.30
C ASP A 101 -10.65 -23.06 16.04
N ILE A 102 -11.09 -24.25 15.62
CA ILE A 102 -10.53 -24.98 14.48
C ILE A 102 -11.66 -25.49 13.60
N TYR A 103 -11.49 -25.33 12.29
CA TYR A 103 -12.34 -25.92 11.26
C TYR A 103 -11.49 -26.55 10.17
N GLY A 104 -11.96 -27.63 9.55
CA GLY A 104 -11.24 -28.24 8.45
C GLY A 104 -12.13 -29.08 7.54
N ASN A 105 -11.81 -29.07 6.26
CA ASN A 105 -12.29 -30.01 5.26
C ASN A 105 -11.18 -30.27 4.22
N ASP A 106 -11.51 -30.94 3.11
CA ASP A 106 -10.55 -31.25 2.04
C ASP A 106 -9.98 -30.01 1.31
N TYR A 107 -10.60 -28.85 1.48
CA TYR A 107 -10.27 -27.61 0.76
C TYR A 107 -9.60 -26.55 1.63
N VAL A 108 -9.87 -26.51 2.93
CA VAL A 108 -9.31 -25.49 3.83
C VAL A 108 -9.20 -25.99 5.26
N ARG A 109 -8.14 -25.57 5.95
CA ARG A 109 -7.99 -25.62 7.41
C ARG A 109 -7.98 -24.21 7.96
N SER A 110 -8.84 -23.93 8.92
CA SER A 110 -9.02 -22.59 9.50
C SER A 110 -8.81 -22.64 11.01
N TYR A 111 -8.18 -21.59 11.54
CA TYR A 111 -7.82 -21.48 12.94
C TYR A 111 -8.13 -20.07 13.44
N ARG A 112 -8.71 -19.97 14.64
CA ARG A 112 -8.65 -18.75 15.44
C ARG A 112 -7.23 -18.64 16.02
N VAL A 113 -6.60 -17.50 15.85
CA VAL A 113 -5.27 -17.22 16.40
C VAL A 113 -5.29 -15.91 17.17
N ARG A 114 -4.33 -15.73 18.09
CA ARG A 114 -4.30 -14.56 18.98
C ARG A 114 -4.28 -13.22 18.23
N ASN A 115 -3.71 -13.22 17.04
CA ASN A 115 -3.53 -12.06 16.18
C ASN A 115 -4.57 -11.99 15.03
N GLY A 116 -5.64 -12.80 15.04
CA GLY A 116 -6.71 -12.76 14.04
C GLY A 116 -7.22 -14.15 13.61
N VAL A 117 -7.31 -14.37 12.31
CA VAL A 117 -7.72 -15.66 11.71
C VAL A 117 -6.66 -16.18 10.75
N LEU A 118 -6.42 -17.50 10.77
CA LEU A 118 -5.49 -18.18 9.88
C LEU A 118 -6.25 -19.20 9.03
N HIS A 119 -6.11 -19.08 7.71
CA HIS A 119 -6.71 -19.99 6.75
C HIS A 119 -5.66 -20.59 5.82
N ASN A 120 -5.51 -21.91 5.87
CA ASN A 120 -4.60 -22.66 5.00
C ASN A 120 -5.43 -23.47 4.00
N PRO A 121 -5.62 -22.96 2.76
CA PRO A 121 -6.32 -23.68 1.69
C PRO A 121 -5.48 -24.88 1.19
N LYS A 122 -6.12 -25.80 0.47
CA LYS A 122 -5.47 -26.99 -0.10
C LYS A 122 -4.29 -26.64 -1.01
N SER A 123 -4.44 -25.59 -1.81
CA SER A 123 -3.38 -25.03 -2.65
C SER A 123 -2.81 -23.78 -1.99
N ASP A 124 -1.50 -23.77 -1.75
CA ASP A 124 -0.79 -22.70 -1.04
C ASP A 124 -0.40 -21.52 -1.94
N ARG A 125 -0.56 -21.66 -3.26
CA ARG A 125 -0.16 -20.65 -4.23
C ARG A 125 -1.02 -20.67 -5.49
N ARG A 126 -0.95 -19.56 -6.21
CA ARG A 126 -1.59 -19.38 -7.51
C ARG A 126 -0.73 -19.93 -8.64
N THR A 127 -1.37 -20.58 -9.61
CA THR A 127 -0.79 -20.97 -10.90
C THR A 127 -1.28 -20.02 -11.99
N THR A 128 -0.44 -19.70 -12.97
CA THR A 128 -0.82 -18.84 -14.11
C THR A 128 -0.90 -19.61 -15.42
N GLN A 129 0.01 -20.56 -15.63
CA GLN A 129 0.07 -21.34 -16.86
C GLN A 129 -1.21 -22.16 -17.07
N GLY A 130 -1.90 -21.91 -18.18
CA GLY A 130 -3.07 -22.68 -18.59
C GLY A 130 -4.31 -22.53 -17.70
N THR A 131 -4.35 -21.54 -16.80
CA THR A 131 -5.43 -21.38 -15.80
C THR A 131 -6.56 -20.45 -16.23
N PHE A 132 -6.37 -19.60 -17.25
CA PHE A 132 -7.37 -18.61 -17.65
C PHE A 132 -8.09 -19.04 -18.94
N HIS A 133 -9.34 -19.44 -18.77
CA HIS A 133 -10.23 -19.89 -19.83
C HIS A 133 -11.32 -18.85 -20.10
N ILE A 134 -11.77 -18.77 -21.35
CA ILE A 134 -12.79 -17.81 -21.78
C ILE A 134 -13.83 -18.51 -22.65
N ALA A 135 -15.11 -18.29 -22.34
CA ALA A 135 -16.21 -18.79 -23.13
C ALA A 135 -16.31 -18.08 -24.50
N GLU A 136 -16.58 -18.85 -25.54
CA GLU A 136 -16.88 -18.38 -26.90
C GLU A 136 -18.21 -17.59 -26.97
N GLY A 137 -18.42 -16.85 -28.07
CA GLY A 137 -19.66 -16.11 -28.40
C GLY A 137 -19.84 -14.74 -27.75
N GLY A 138 -18.81 -14.25 -27.03
CA GLY A 138 -18.77 -12.91 -26.46
C GLY A 138 -17.75 -12.03 -27.19
N LEU A 139 -17.06 -11.18 -26.43
CA LEU A 139 -15.92 -10.41 -26.96
C LEU A 139 -14.80 -11.35 -27.46
N PRO A 140 -13.97 -10.91 -28.43
CA PRO A 140 -12.87 -11.72 -28.96
C PRO A 140 -12.00 -12.33 -27.88
N ILE A 141 -11.61 -13.60 -28.06
CA ILE A 141 -10.77 -14.34 -27.11
C ILE A 141 -9.30 -14.07 -27.43
N PRO A 142 -8.49 -13.55 -26.49
CA PRO A 142 -7.06 -13.35 -26.70
C PRO A 142 -6.34 -14.67 -27.04
N GLY A 143 -5.32 -14.59 -27.88
CA GLY A 143 -4.63 -15.77 -28.41
C GLY A 143 -3.96 -16.66 -27.35
N ASP A 144 -3.59 -16.06 -26.22
CA ASP A 144 -2.91 -16.69 -25.08
C ASP A 144 -3.87 -17.34 -24.06
N LYS A 145 -5.19 -17.20 -24.25
CA LYS A 145 -6.22 -17.79 -23.38
C LYS A 145 -6.78 -19.08 -23.98
N LYS A 146 -7.29 -19.98 -23.14
CA LYS A 146 -7.98 -21.19 -23.61
C LYS A 146 -9.42 -20.86 -24.00
N ALA A 147 -9.81 -21.17 -25.25
CA ALA A 147 -11.16 -20.94 -25.76
C ALA A 147 -12.09 -22.09 -25.39
N VAL A 148 -13.22 -21.80 -24.75
CA VAL A 148 -14.16 -22.81 -24.24
C VAL A 148 -15.49 -22.71 -24.99
N PRO A 149 -16.00 -23.81 -25.58
CA PRO A 149 -17.31 -23.81 -26.20
C PRO A 149 -18.42 -23.40 -25.23
N ARG A 150 -19.41 -22.69 -25.73
CA ARG A 150 -20.53 -22.19 -24.91
C ARG A 150 -21.31 -23.30 -24.21
N SER A 151 -21.52 -24.44 -24.86
CA SER A 151 -22.15 -25.62 -24.26
C SER A 151 -21.37 -26.15 -23.04
N VAL A 152 -20.03 -26.15 -23.13
CA VAL A 152 -19.13 -26.58 -22.06
C VAL A 152 -19.15 -25.59 -20.89
N PHE A 153 -19.20 -24.28 -21.16
CA PHE A 153 -19.43 -23.27 -20.12
C PHE A 153 -20.74 -23.54 -19.38
N ALA A 154 -21.83 -23.76 -20.11
CA ALA A 154 -23.14 -24.03 -19.52
C ALA A 154 -23.13 -25.30 -18.64
N ALA A 155 -22.42 -26.36 -19.07
CA ALA A 155 -22.23 -27.57 -18.26
C ALA A 155 -21.44 -27.28 -16.97
N LEU A 156 -20.30 -26.58 -17.07
CA LEU A 156 -19.49 -26.19 -15.91
C LEU A 156 -20.24 -25.28 -14.95
N PHE A 157 -21.02 -24.32 -15.46
CA PHE A 157 -21.85 -23.43 -14.65
C PHE A 157 -22.88 -24.22 -13.83
N ARG A 158 -23.59 -25.18 -14.46
CA ARG A 158 -24.55 -26.03 -13.74
C ARG A 158 -23.89 -26.84 -12.63
N SER A 159 -22.72 -27.41 -12.90
CA SER A 159 -21.95 -28.09 -11.86
C SER A 159 -21.45 -27.13 -10.78
N ALA A 160 -21.12 -25.88 -11.11
CA ALA A 160 -20.63 -24.88 -10.16
C ALA A 160 -21.70 -24.50 -9.12
N VAL A 161 -22.96 -24.35 -9.55
CA VAL A 161 -24.10 -24.01 -8.68
C VAL A 161 -24.73 -25.24 -7.98
N ALA A 162 -24.23 -26.44 -8.26
CA ALA A 162 -24.65 -27.70 -7.63
C ALA A 162 -23.45 -28.41 -6.97
N PRO A 163 -22.77 -27.79 -5.99
CA PRO A 163 -21.65 -28.41 -5.30
C PRO A 163 -22.09 -29.59 -4.42
N PRO A 164 -21.16 -30.50 -4.06
CA PRO A 164 -21.43 -31.55 -3.09
C PRO A 164 -21.94 -31.00 -1.75
N PRO A 165 -22.85 -31.69 -1.04
CA PRO A 165 -23.44 -31.20 0.22
C PRO A 165 -22.43 -30.80 1.29
N ASP A 166 -21.29 -31.48 1.36
CA ASP A 166 -20.24 -31.19 2.35
C ASP A 166 -19.55 -29.84 2.10
N LEU A 167 -19.47 -29.40 0.84
CA LEU A 167 -18.90 -28.10 0.49
C LEU A 167 -19.85 -26.93 0.86
N LEU A 168 -21.14 -27.22 1.04
CA LEU A 168 -22.15 -26.22 1.41
C LEU A 168 -22.21 -25.97 2.93
N VAL A 169 -21.55 -26.80 3.76
CA VAL A 169 -21.61 -26.67 5.22
C VAL A 169 -21.01 -25.33 5.66
N VAL A 170 -21.81 -24.47 6.29
CA VAL A 170 -21.35 -23.20 6.86
C VAL A 170 -20.59 -23.50 8.17
N PRO A 171 -19.29 -23.15 8.28
CA PRO A 171 -18.43 -23.56 9.40
C PRO A 171 -19.00 -23.21 10.78
N PHE A 172 -19.63 -22.04 10.92
CA PHE A 172 -20.32 -21.61 12.14
C PHE A 172 -21.30 -22.63 12.71
N THR A 173 -21.92 -23.42 11.84
CA THR A 173 -22.94 -24.41 12.20
C THR A 173 -22.43 -25.85 12.16
N ALA A 174 -21.15 -26.06 11.85
CA ALA A 174 -20.59 -27.39 11.55
C ALA A 174 -20.75 -28.39 12.70
N ASN A 175 -20.72 -27.92 13.95
CA ASN A 175 -20.85 -28.76 15.15
C ASN A 175 -22.30 -28.90 15.64
N ARG A 176 -23.29 -28.33 14.93
CA ARG A 176 -24.71 -28.52 15.25
C ARG A 176 -25.17 -29.92 14.81
N PRO A 177 -26.19 -30.52 15.45
CA PRO A 177 -26.76 -31.79 15.01
C PRO A 177 -27.18 -31.78 13.53
N GLU A 178 -27.72 -30.64 13.09
CA GLU A 178 -28.06 -30.38 11.68
C GLU A 178 -27.30 -29.13 11.19
N PRO A 179 -26.14 -29.32 10.54
CA PRO A 179 -25.38 -28.20 9.99
C PRO A 179 -26.12 -27.52 8.84
N LEU A 180 -26.00 -26.19 8.79
CA LEU A 180 -26.55 -25.38 7.71
C LEU A 180 -25.77 -25.63 6.43
N ARG A 181 -26.47 -26.00 5.36
CA ARG A 181 -25.90 -26.16 4.01
C ARG A 181 -26.44 -25.07 3.10
N ALA A 182 -25.58 -24.15 2.69
CA ALA A 182 -25.97 -23.07 1.80
C ALA A 182 -24.77 -22.50 1.02
N PHE A 183 -25.08 -21.82 -0.08
CA PHE A 183 -24.18 -20.79 -0.59
C PHE A 183 -24.18 -19.59 0.35
N VAL A 184 -23.08 -18.85 0.37
CA VAL A 184 -22.95 -17.54 0.99
C VAL A 184 -22.64 -16.55 -0.12
N ALA A 185 -23.21 -15.35 -0.04
CA ALA A 185 -23.08 -14.33 -1.07
C ALA A 185 -22.72 -12.95 -0.50
N LEU A 186 -21.88 -12.22 -1.22
CA LEU A 186 -21.43 -10.87 -0.89
C LEU A 186 -21.67 -9.93 -2.07
N LEU A 187 -22.11 -8.69 -1.80
CA LEU A 187 -22.10 -7.59 -2.77
C LEU A 187 -20.86 -6.73 -2.53
N LEU A 188 -20.12 -6.46 -3.59
CA LEU A 188 -18.97 -5.55 -3.61
C LEU A 188 -19.25 -4.37 -4.56
N ARG A 189 -18.68 -3.20 -4.25
CA ARG A 189 -18.69 -2.00 -5.12
C ARG A 189 -17.26 -1.53 -5.45
N PRO A 190 -16.41 -2.35 -6.10
CA PRO A 190 -15.02 -1.99 -6.31
C PRO A 190 -14.89 -0.77 -7.22
N VAL A 191 -13.96 0.12 -6.86
CA VAL A 191 -13.66 1.35 -7.62
C VAL A 191 -13.01 1.00 -8.95
N ILE A 192 -13.52 1.59 -10.02
CA ILE A 192 -13.01 1.47 -11.39
C ILE A 192 -12.45 2.79 -11.94
N GLY A 193 -12.74 3.91 -11.29
CA GLY A 193 -12.25 5.23 -11.67
C GLY A 193 -12.22 6.18 -10.48
N PRO A 194 -11.15 6.96 -10.30
CA PRO A 194 -11.03 7.89 -9.18
C PRO A 194 -11.95 9.10 -9.33
N GLU A 195 -12.26 9.74 -8.21
CA GLU A 195 -12.79 11.10 -8.22
C GLU A 195 -11.70 12.08 -8.67
N VAL A 196 -12.08 13.04 -9.51
CA VAL A 196 -11.27 14.21 -9.83
C VAL A 196 -12.12 15.44 -9.57
N PRO A 197 -11.85 16.21 -8.49
CA PRO A 197 -12.66 17.36 -8.12
C PRO A 197 -12.85 18.35 -9.28
N GLY A 198 -14.10 18.74 -9.52
CA GLY A 198 -14.48 19.63 -10.61
C GLY A 198 -14.51 18.98 -12.01
N TYR A 199 -14.23 17.67 -12.13
CA TYR A 199 -14.26 16.94 -13.40
C TYR A 199 -15.18 15.71 -13.38
N CYS A 200 -15.00 14.79 -12.44
CA CYS A 200 -15.86 13.60 -12.32
C CYS A 200 -15.90 13.04 -10.89
N ALA A 201 -17.03 12.45 -10.52
CA ALA A 201 -17.16 11.63 -9.31
C ALA A 201 -16.39 10.30 -9.45
N ALA A 202 -16.07 9.66 -8.32
CA ALA A 202 -15.55 8.31 -8.32
C ALA A 202 -16.57 7.34 -8.94
N ARG A 203 -16.08 6.34 -9.68
CA ARG A 203 -16.92 5.32 -10.32
C ARG A 203 -16.61 3.94 -9.79
N THR A 204 -17.65 3.14 -9.60
CA THR A 204 -17.57 1.75 -9.15
C THR A 204 -18.32 0.83 -10.12
N MET A 205 -17.96 -0.44 -10.14
CA MET A 205 -18.85 -1.49 -10.64
C MET A 205 -19.53 -2.19 -9.48
N GLU A 206 -20.52 -3.04 -9.73
CA GLU A 206 -21.03 -3.97 -8.71
C GLU A 206 -20.53 -5.39 -9.01
N THR A 207 -20.18 -6.17 -7.98
CA THR A 207 -19.83 -7.58 -8.13
C THR A 207 -20.57 -8.43 -7.11
N ARG A 208 -21.24 -9.49 -7.59
CA ARG A 208 -21.85 -10.54 -6.77
C ARG A 208 -20.88 -11.70 -6.61
N PHE A 209 -20.44 -11.95 -5.37
CA PHE A 209 -19.48 -13.02 -5.07
C PHE A 209 -20.18 -14.15 -4.33
N PHE A 210 -20.20 -15.35 -4.92
CA PHE A 210 -20.82 -16.55 -4.38
C PHE A 210 -19.76 -17.58 -4.02
N ALA A 211 -19.87 -18.16 -2.83
CA ALA A 211 -19.10 -19.31 -2.43
C ALA A 211 -19.98 -20.34 -1.71
N PRO A 212 -19.70 -21.64 -1.87
CA PRO A 212 -20.22 -22.65 -0.96
C PRO A 212 -19.87 -22.31 0.49
N GLY A 213 -20.75 -22.64 1.44
CA GLY A 213 -20.63 -22.25 2.85
C GLY A 213 -19.29 -22.56 3.48
N SER A 214 -18.65 -23.70 3.14
CA SER A 214 -17.37 -24.08 3.72
C SER A 214 -16.19 -23.18 3.30
N LEU A 215 -16.41 -22.35 2.28
CA LEU A 215 -15.42 -21.43 1.70
C LEU A 215 -15.74 -19.96 2.02
N VAL A 216 -16.55 -19.70 3.06
CA VAL A 216 -16.91 -18.33 3.48
C VAL A 216 -15.69 -17.48 3.90
N SER A 217 -14.56 -18.09 4.24
CA SER A 217 -13.29 -17.37 4.47
C SER A 217 -12.79 -16.64 3.22
N ASN A 218 -13.13 -17.10 2.01
CA ASN A 218 -12.86 -16.37 0.78
C ASN A 218 -13.68 -15.09 0.67
N LEU A 219 -14.88 -15.05 1.25
CA LEU A 219 -15.74 -13.86 1.30
C LEU A 219 -15.22 -12.87 2.34
N ASP A 220 -14.76 -13.32 3.51
CA ASP A 220 -14.04 -12.48 4.49
C ASP A 220 -12.81 -11.83 3.84
N PHE A 221 -12.05 -12.61 3.08
CA PHE A 221 -10.88 -12.11 2.37
C PHE A 221 -11.19 -10.97 1.40
N VAL A 222 -12.17 -11.14 0.48
CA VAL A 222 -12.50 -10.08 -0.48
C VAL A 222 -13.27 -8.91 0.14
N GLU A 223 -14.08 -9.17 1.17
CA GLU A 223 -14.75 -8.15 1.98
C GLU A 223 -13.72 -7.24 2.67
N SER A 224 -12.69 -7.83 3.27
CA SER A 224 -11.62 -7.09 3.96
C SER A 224 -10.78 -6.21 3.01
N ILE A 225 -10.73 -6.54 1.71
CA ILE A 225 -9.96 -5.79 0.70
C ILE A 225 -10.83 -4.74 0.00
N PHE A 226 -12.05 -5.08 -0.39
CA PHE A 226 -12.90 -4.27 -1.28
C PHE A 226 -14.16 -3.72 -0.60
N GLY A 227 -14.36 -4.00 0.69
CA GLY A 227 -15.51 -3.55 1.47
C GLY A 227 -16.74 -4.46 1.37
N ASN A 228 -17.79 -4.10 2.10
CA ASN A 228 -19.11 -4.75 2.03
C ASN A 228 -20.13 -3.72 1.58
N ALA A 229 -20.87 -4.01 0.49
CA ALA A 229 -21.86 -3.09 -0.08
C ALA A 229 -23.31 -3.37 0.39
N GLY A 230 -23.47 -4.12 1.48
CA GLY A 230 -24.75 -4.36 2.14
C GLY A 230 -25.59 -5.47 1.52
N ASP A 231 -26.86 -5.51 1.94
CA ASP A 231 -27.87 -6.42 1.40
C ASP A 231 -28.30 -5.94 0.00
N PRO A 232 -28.07 -6.74 -1.06
CA PRO A 232 -28.38 -6.33 -2.43
C PRO A 232 -29.89 -6.26 -2.72
N THR A 233 -30.76 -6.75 -1.82
CA THR A 233 -32.21 -6.67 -1.98
C THR A 233 -32.76 -5.29 -1.64
N LEU A 234 -31.98 -4.48 -0.91
CA LEU A 234 -32.35 -3.13 -0.52
C LEU A 234 -32.11 -2.15 -1.70
N PRO A 235 -33.08 -1.27 -2.02
CA PRO A 235 -32.91 -0.26 -3.08
C PRO A 235 -31.68 0.64 -2.89
N GLU A 236 -31.30 0.94 -1.65
CA GLU A 236 -30.13 1.77 -1.33
C GLU A 236 -28.81 1.15 -1.82
N ASN A 237 -28.81 -0.18 -2.02
CA ASN A 237 -27.64 -0.94 -2.49
C ASN A 237 -27.80 -1.38 -3.96
N ASP A 238 -28.87 -0.99 -4.66
CA ASP A 238 -29.02 -1.24 -6.10
C ASP A 238 -28.18 -0.23 -6.88
N ALA A 239 -27.08 -0.72 -7.46
CA ALA A 239 -26.22 0.03 -8.35
C ALA A 239 -26.97 0.76 -9.48
N GLY A 240 -28.08 0.18 -9.97
CA GLY A 240 -28.89 0.75 -11.03
C GLY A 240 -29.61 2.05 -10.68
N LEU A 241 -29.76 2.34 -9.38
CA LEU A 241 -30.33 3.59 -8.88
C LEU A 241 -29.26 4.65 -8.61
N ASP A 242 -28.00 4.25 -8.42
CA ASP A 242 -26.83 5.12 -8.25
C ASP A 242 -26.17 5.44 -9.60
N VAL A 243 -26.90 6.21 -10.43
CA VAL A 243 -26.48 6.56 -11.79
C VAL A 243 -25.23 7.45 -11.85
N GLU A 244 -24.89 8.12 -10.75
CA GLU A 244 -23.73 9.01 -10.69
C GLU A 244 -22.41 8.24 -10.49
N HIS A 245 -22.42 7.23 -9.62
CA HIS A 245 -21.21 6.51 -9.24
C HIS A 245 -21.15 5.10 -9.84
N TRP A 246 -22.24 4.51 -10.30
CA TRP A 246 -22.18 3.23 -11.00
C TRP A 246 -21.68 3.38 -12.44
N SER A 247 -20.75 2.52 -12.83
CA SER A 247 -20.20 2.48 -14.17
C SER A 247 -21.10 1.82 -15.22
N GLY A 248 -22.22 1.23 -14.83
CA GLY A 248 -23.10 0.45 -15.71
C GLY A 248 -22.67 -1.02 -15.91
N HIS A 249 -21.67 -1.49 -15.16
CA HIS A 249 -21.13 -2.85 -15.28
C HIS A 249 -21.43 -3.71 -14.05
N THR A 250 -21.73 -4.99 -14.31
CA THR A 250 -22.05 -5.98 -13.28
C THR A 250 -21.16 -7.21 -13.39
N GLY A 251 -20.55 -7.59 -12.28
CA GLY A 251 -19.69 -8.76 -12.15
C GLY A 251 -20.32 -9.89 -11.35
N CYS A 252 -19.92 -11.13 -11.64
CA CYS A 252 -20.28 -12.31 -10.87
C CYS A 252 -19.05 -13.21 -10.69
N VAL A 253 -18.81 -13.69 -9.47
CA VAL A 253 -17.77 -14.68 -9.17
C VAL A 253 -18.39 -15.86 -8.44
N ILE A 254 -18.09 -17.09 -8.85
CA ILE A 254 -18.56 -18.32 -8.22
C ILE A 254 -17.37 -19.23 -7.90
N LEU A 255 -17.15 -19.55 -6.62
CA LEU A 255 -16.14 -20.54 -6.22
C LEU A 255 -16.69 -21.96 -6.35
N ALA A 256 -15.96 -22.83 -7.04
CA ALA A 256 -16.37 -24.19 -7.34
C ALA A 256 -15.15 -25.13 -7.49
N PRO A 257 -14.34 -25.35 -6.44
CA PRO A 257 -13.11 -26.14 -6.53
C PRO A 257 -13.35 -27.62 -6.89
N HIS A 258 -14.56 -28.13 -6.69
CA HIS A 258 -14.96 -29.50 -7.06
C HIS A 258 -14.97 -29.75 -8.58
N LEU A 259 -14.99 -28.69 -9.41
CA LEU A 259 -15.00 -28.83 -10.88
C LEU A 259 -13.73 -29.46 -11.45
N THR A 260 -12.63 -29.45 -10.69
CA THR A 260 -11.37 -30.11 -11.05
C THR A 260 -11.50 -31.64 -11.21
N GLN A 261 -12.59 -32.23 -10.73
CA GLN A 261 -12.84 -33.68 -10.83
C GLN A 261 -13.62 -34.08 -12.09
N LEU A 262 -14.16 -33.14 -12.87
CA LEU A 262 -15.03 -33.44 -14.01
C LEU A 262 -14.23 -33.91 -15.22
N ALA A 263 -14.73 -34.95 -15.90
CA ALA A 263 -14.14 -35.42 -17.15
C ALA A 263 -14.50 -34.49 -18.32
N LYS A 264 -13.55 -34.28 -19.25
CA LYS A 264 -13.75 -33.49 -20.47
C LYS A 264 -14.91 -34.01 -21.30
N LYS A 265 -15.05 -35.34 -21.39
CA LYS A 265 -16.11 -36.02 -22.12
C LYS A 265 -17.50 -35.68 -21.59
N ASP A 266 -17.68 -35.74 -20.27
CA ASP A 266 -18.98 -35.47 -19.61
C ASP A 266 -19.41 -34.00 -19.75
N LEU A 267 -18.44 -33.10 -19.92
CA LEU A 267 -18.68 -31.70 -20.22
C LEU A 267 -19.03 -31.44 -21.70
N GLY A 268 -19.00 -32.47 -22.55
CA GLY A 268 -19.32 -32.37 -23.98
C GLY A 268 -18.16 -31.91 -24.87
N LEU A 269 -16.91 -31.99 -24.41
CA LEU A 269 -15.76 -31.72 -25.28
C LEU A 269 -15.59 -32.85 -26.32
N PRO A 270 -15.07 -32.53 -27.52
CA PRO A 270 -14.91 -33.53 -28.58
C PRO A 270 -13.73 -34.48 -28.31
N PRO A 271 -13.78 -35.71 -28.85
CA PRO A 271 -12.58 -36.55 -28.94
C PRO A 271 -11.52 -35.89 -29.84
N TRP A 272 -10.25 -36.17 -29.61
CA TRP A 272 -9.10 -35.55 -30.27
C TRP A 272 -9.20 -35.52 -31.82
N GLY A 273 -9.67 -36.62 -32.40
CA GLY A 273 -9.84 -36.75 -33.86
C GLY A 273 -10.85 -35.75 -34.45
N ALA A 274 -11.87 -35.36 -33.69
CA ALA A 274 -12.91 -34.41 -34.09
C ALA A 274 -12.62 -32.96 -33.65
N ALA A 275 -11.54 -32.74 -32.90
CA ALA A 275 -11.17 -31.42 -32.40
C ALA A 275 -10.41 -30.59 -33.44
N SER A 276 -10.69 -29.29 -33.47
CA SER A 276 -9.90 -28.30 -34.23
C SER A 276 -8.47 -28.18 -33.68
N GLU A 277 -7.56 -27.60 -34.47
CA GLU A 277 -6.19 -27.32 -34.03
C GLU A 277 -6.16 -26.46 -32.76
N ARG A 278 -7.05 -25.46 -32.68
CA ARG A 278 -7.18 -24.59 -31.50
C ARG A 278 -7.62 -25.38 -30.27
N GLN A 279 -8.62 -26.25 -30.40
CA GLN A 279 -9.09 -27.09 -29.29
C GLN A 279 -7.99 -28.04 -28.82
N ARG A 280 -7.23 -28.64 -29.74
CA ARG A 280 -6.08 -29.51 -29.41
C ARG A 280 -4.99 -28.75 -28.65
N ARG A 281 -4.63 -27.55 -29.12
CA ARG A 281 -3.65 -26.67 -28.49
C ARG A 281 -4.06 -26.25 -27.08
N ASP A 282 -5.34 -25.92 -26.90
CA ASP A 282 -5.87 -25.43 -25.63
C ASP A 282 -6.23 -26.57 -24.65
N GLY A 283 -6.13 -27.83 -25.08
CA GLY A 283 -6.55 -29.00 -24.28
C GLY A 283 -8.06 -29.15 -24.15
N MET A 284 -8.84 -28.53 -25.05
CA MET A 284 -10.31 -28.55 -25.11
C MET A 284 -10.82 -29.71 -25.98
N CYS A 285 -10.24 -30.88 -25.73
CA CYS A 285 -10.60 -32.17 -26.31
C CYS A 285 -9.97 -33.29 -25.47
N TRP A 286 -10.39 -34.53 -25.68
CA TRP A 286 -9.88 -35.69 -24.95
C TRP A 286 -9.42 -36.81 -25.89
N ARG A 287 -8.39 -37.56 -25.50
CA ARG A 287 -7.96 -38.81 -26.14
C ARG A 287 -8.50 -40.01 -25.36
N ASP A 288 -8.44 -39.93 -24.03
CA ASP A 288 -9.04 -40.88 -23.11
C ASP A 288 -10.35 -40.30 -22.52
N PRO A 289 -11.47 -41.05 -22.54
CA PRO A 289 -12.73 -40.66 -21.91
C PRO A 289 -12.64 -40.15 -20.48
N ASP A 290 -11.67 -40.64 -19.70
CA ASP A 290 -11.51 -40.32 -18.28
C ASP A 290 -10.61 -39.09 -18.04
N GLU A 291 -10.13 -38.43 -19.10
CA GLU A 291 -9.34 -37.20 -18.98
C GLU A 291 -10.11 -36.11 -18.25
N ARG A 292 -9.57 -35.65 -17.12
CA ARG A 292 -10.11 -34.54 -16.36
C ARG A 292 -9.97 -33.22 -17.11
N TYR A 293 -10.97 -32.36 -16.95
CA TYR A 293 -10.92 -31.00 -17.46
C TYR A 293 -9.72 -30.27 -16.86
N ASN A 294 -8.96 -29.59 -17.71
CA ASN A 294 -7.71 -28.94 -17.34
C ASN A 294 -6.71 -29.86 -16.59
N GLU A 295 -6.70 -31.16 -16.90
CA GLU A 295 -5.82 -32.15 -16.26
C GLU A 295 -6.04 -32.26 -14.73
N GLY A 296 -7.22 -31.83 -14.25
CA GLY A 296 -7.53 -31.73 -12.83
C GLY A 296 -6.87 -30.56 -12.09
N GLY A 297 -6.19 -29.67 -12.81
CA GLY A 297 -5.60 -28.46 -12.27
C GLY A 297 -6.60 -27.31 -12.11
N ALA A 298 -6.27 -26.37 -11.22
CA ALA A 298 -7.03 -25.14 -11.01
C ALA A 298 -7.21 -24.35 -12.31
N PHE A 299 -8.40 -23.77 -12.49
CA PHE A 299 -8.69 -22.85 -13.58
C PHE A 299 -9.71 -21.80 -13.15
N LYS A 300 -9.78 -20.72 -13.91
CA LYS A 300 -10.91 -19.80 -13.93
C LYS A 300 -11.50 -19.73 -15.32
N LEU A 301 -12.82 -19.67 -15.40
CA LEU A 301 -13.57 -19.65 -16.65
C LEU A 301 -14.49 -18.43 -16.69
N THR A 302 -14.21 -17.51 -17.61
CA THR A 302 -14.93 -16.24 -17.74
C THR A 302 -15.85 -16.22 -18.96
N CYS A 303 -17.08 -15.77 -18.77
CA CYS A 303 -18.05 -15.42 -19.80
C CYS A 303 -18.36 -13.91 -19.71
N ARG A 304 -18.25 -13.20 -20.83
CA ARG A 304 -18.40 -11.73 -20.90
C ARG A 304 -18.69 -11.25 -22.31
N SER A 305 -19.40 -10.13 -22.43
CA SER A 305 -19.72 -9.51 -23.72
C SER A 305 -19.68 -7.97 -23.63
N ALA A 306 -20.00 -7.29 -24.73
CA ALA A 306 -20.18 -5.84 -24.75
C ALA A 306 -21.42 -5.35 -23.96
N ALA A 307 -22.27 -6.26 -23.46
CA ALA A 307 -23.41 -5.93 -22.61
C ALA A 307 -23.02 -5.45 -21.19
N GLY A 308 -21.73 -5.39 -20.87
CA GLY A 308 -21.25 -4.87 -19.57
C GLY A 308 -21.35 -5.85 -18.40
N VAL A 309 -21.64 -7.13 -18.66
CA VAL A 309 -21.71 -8.18 -17.64
C VAL A 309 -20.56 -9.18 -17.81
N ILE A 310 -19.91 -9.53 -16.70
CA ILE A 310 -18.82 -10.51 -16.63
C ILE A 310 -19.11 -11.56 -15.54
N VAL A 311 -19.07 -12.83 -15.90
CA VAL A 311 -19.31 -13.97 -14.99
C VAL A 311 -18.09 -14.87 -15.01
N THR A 312 -17.51 -15.13 -13.83
CA THR A 312 -16.34 -16.01 -13.69
C THR A 312 -16.58 -17.12 -12.68
N ILE A 313 -16.25 -18.35 -13.07
CA ILE A 313 -16.19 -19.52 -12.18
C ILE A 313 -14.72 -19.76 -11.83
N ILE A 314 -14.41 -19.97 -10.56
CA ILE A 314 -13.05 -20.28 -10.08
C ILE A 314 -13.04 -21.70 -9.51
N ALA A 315 -12.28 -22.60 -10.12
CA ALA A 315 -12.13 -23.99 -9.72
C ALA A 315 -10.93 -24.18 -8.77
N ASP A 316 -10.84 -23.34 -7.74
CA ASP A 316 -9.86 -23.36 -6.65
C ASP A 316 -10.35 -22.43 -5.53
N ASN A 317 -9.81 -22.56 -4.32
CA ASN A 317 -10.16 -21.70 -3.19
C ASN A 317 -8.98 -20.92 -2.61
N TYR A 318 -7.80 -20.91 -3.25
CA TYR A 318 -6.71 -20.03 -2.85
C TYR A 318 -7.11 -18.55 -3.03
N PHE A 319 -6.95 -17.77 -1.96
CA PHE A 319 -7.40 -16.38 -1.85
C PHE A 319 -6.87 -15.47 -2.97
N GLY A 320 -5.66 -15.73 -3.47
CA GLY A 320 -5.06 -14.97 -4.56
C GLY A 320 -5.87 -14.99 -5.86
N TYR A 321 -6.63 -16.05 -6.16
CA TYR A 321 -7.53 -16.06 -7.32
C TYR A 321 -8.71 -15.11 -7.11
N CYS A 322 -9.26 -15.03 -5.90
CA CYS A 322 -10.39 -14.15 -5.57
C CYS A 322 -10.00 -12.68 -5.76
N LYS A 323 -8.88 -12.25 -5.16
CA LYS A 323 -8.33 -10.89 -5.35
C LYS A 323 -8.09 -10.56 -6.82
N LYS A 324 -7.43 -11.45 -7.55
CA LYS A 324 -7.09 -11.20 -8.97
C LYS A 324 -8.30 -11.31 -9.92
N GLU A 325 -9.39 -11.94 -9.50
CA GLU A 325 -10.62 -11.93 -10.27
C GLU A 325 -11.36 -10.61 -10.13
N ILE A 326 -11.42 -10.01 -8.93
CA ILE A 326 -11.91 -8.64 -8.76
C ILE A 326 -11.10 -7.68 -9.64
N LYS A 327 -9.76 -7.78 -9.64
CA LYS A 327 -8.89 -7.04 -10.58
C LYS A 327 -9.32 -7.21 -12.05
N THR A 328 -9.59 -8.44 -12.46
CA THR A 328 -9.98 -8.77 -13.85
C THR A 328 -11.32 -8.10 -14.20
N GLN A 329 -12.28 -8.08 -13.27
CA GLN A 329 -13.58 -7.45 -13.48
C GLN A 329 -13.50 -5.92 -13.50
N ILE A 330 -12.69 -5.31 -12.63
CA ILE A 330 -12.38 -3.86 -12.67
C ILE A 330 -11.77 -3.50 -14.04
N SER A 331 -10.80 -4.28 -14.51
CA SER A 331 -10.16 -4.08 -15.82
C SER A 331 -11.15 -4.17 -16.98
N PHE A 332 -12.05 -5.16 -16.95
CA PHE A 332 -13.14 -5.29 -17.91
C PHE A 332 -14.06 -4.06 -17.92
N ALA A 333 -14.48 -3.59 -16.74
CA ALA A 333 -15.35 -2.43 -16.61
C ALA A 333 -14.65 -1.13 -17.07
N ALA A 334 -13.38 -0.93 -16.72
CA ALA A 334 -12.59 0.22 -17.19
C ALA A 334 -12.44 0.25 -18.71
N ASN A 335 -12.20 -0.92 -19.34
CA ASN A 335 -12.10 -1.04 -20.80
C ASN A 335 -13.40 -0.65 -21.51
N LEU A 336 -14.57 -1.02 -20.98
CA LEU A 336 -15.86 -0.67 -21.57
C LEU A 336 -16.29 0.77 -21.26
N ALA A 337 -15.94 1.29 -20.08
CA ALA A 337 -16.26 2.66 -19.67
C ALA A 337 -15.54 3.73 -20.51
N GLY A 338 -14.32 3.43 -20.97
CA GLY A 338 -13.47 4.36 -21.72
C GLY A 338 -12.84 5.44 -20.84
N ASN A 339 -11.66 5.92 -21.24
CA ASN A 339 -10.83 6.90 -20.50
C ASN A 339 -10.42 6.49 -19.07
N LEU A 340 -10.75 5.28 -18.63
CA LEU A 340 -10.32 4.68 -17.38
C LEU A 340 -9.32 3.56 -17.65
N GLU A 341 -8.37 3.40 -16.74
CA GLU A 341 -7.39 2.31 -16.79
C GLU A 341 -7.40 1.56 -15.46
N GLU A 342 -7.32 0.23 -15.55
CA GLU A 342 -6.96 -0.63 -14.41
C GLU A 342 -5.50 -1.01 -14.58
N GLU A 343 -4.70 -0.81 -13.53
CA GLU A 343 -3.26 -0.94 -13.60
C GLU A 343 -2.71 -1.88 -12.53
N HIS A 344 -1.70 -2.65 -12.92
CA HIS A 344 -0.84 -3.37 -11.97
C HIS A 344 0.37 -2.49 -11.64
N SER A 345 0.17 -1.58 -10.68
CA SER A 345 1.12 -0.51 -10.37
C SER A 345 1.27 -0.30 -8.87
N GLY A 346 2.49 0.08 -8.46
CA GLY A 346 2.76 0.63 -7.14
C GLY A 346 3.00 2.13 -7.23
N GLY A 347 2.88 2.85 -6.12
CA GLY A 347 3.00 4.30 -6.14
C GLY A 347 3.14 4.93 -4.77
N ALA A 348 3.75 6.10 -4.73
CA ALA A 348 3.88 6.89 -3.51
C ALA A 348 3.94 8.39 -3.81
N LEU A 349 3.31 9.19 -2.95
CA LEU A 349 3.58 10.61 -2.84
C LEU A 349 4.79 10.80 -1.93
N ALA A 350 5.91 11.28 -2.48
CA ALA A 350 7.19 11.41 -1.80
C ALA A 350 7.53 12.88 -1.51
N PHE A 351 7.75 13.21 -0.23
CA PHE A 351 8.15 14.53 0.22
C PHE A 351 9.63 14.52 0.58
N ALA A 352 10.43 15.35 -0.07
CA ALA A 352 11.86 15.44 0.22
C ALA A 352 12.09 15.88 1.68
N SER A 353 12.99 15.15 2.37
CA SER A 353 13.32 15.40 3.77
C SER A 353 14.81 15.61 3.97
N TYR A 354 15.16 16.38 4.99
CA TYR A 354 16.50 16.87 5.23
C TYR A 354 16.87 16.75 6.71
N ASN A 355 18.11 16.37 6.98
CA ASN A 355 18.70 16.40 8.31
C ASN A 355 19.27 17.79 8.57
N LEU A 356 18.55 18.58 9.37
CA LEU A 356 18.88 19.98 9.67
C LEU A 356 19.93 20.11 10.78
N GLY A 357 20.25 19.00 11.47
CA GLY A 357 21.19 19.00 12.58
C GLY A 357 20.57 19.57 13.84
N ASN A 358 21.22 20.57 14.45
CA ASN A 358 20.85 21.08 15.77
C ASN A 358 20.06 22.38 15.73
N GLU A 359 20.04 23.08 14.60
CA GLU A 359 19.40 24.39 14.46
C GLU A 359 18.60 24.43 13.16
N PHE A 360 17.48 25.15 13.19
CA PHE A 360 16.70 25.54 12.02
C PHE A 360 16.55 27.05 12.04
N ASP A 361 16.94 27.69 10.95
CA ASP A 361 16.67 29.10 10.69
C ASP A 361 15.98 29.21 9.32
N PRO A 362 14.79 29.82 9.25
CA PRO A 362 14.02 29.87 8.01
C PRO A 362 14.75 30.66 6.91
N SER A 363 15.64 31.61 7.27
CA SER A 363 16.41 32.43 6.31
C SER A 363 17.35 31.62 5.41
N ASP A 364 17.65 30.37 5.78
CA ASP A 364 18.40 29.43 4.94
C ASP A 364 17.56 28.81 3.81
N TYR A 365 16.24 29.04 3.79
CA TYR A 365 15.28 28.42 2.86
C TYR A 365 14.49 29.48 2.07
N ALA A 366 13.86 29.04 0.98
CA ALA A 366 13.01 29.91 0.18
C ALA A 366 11.87 30.45 1.05
N GLN A 367 11.80 31.78 1.15
CA GLN A 367 10.79 32.48 1.93
C GLN A 367 9.46 32.48 1.19
N SER A 368 8.40 32.10 1.88
CA SER A 368 7.04 32.29 1.40
C SER A 368 6.51 33.64 1.84
N SER A 369 5.67 34.27 1.02
CA SER A 369 4.92 35.45 1.43
C SER A 369 3.73 35.13 2.34
N LEU A 370 3.38 33.84 2.50
CA LEU A 370 2.30 33.40 3.38
C LEU A 370 2.68 33.62 4.85
N THR A 371 1.73 34.17 5.60
CA THR A 371 1.87 34.40 7.04
C THR A 371 1.05 33.39 7.85
N LEU A 372 1.33 33.28 9.16
CA LEU A 372 0.50 32.46 10.04
C LEU A 372 -0.95 32.99 10.09
N ASP A 373 -1.14 34.30 10.02
CA ASP A 373 -2.47 34.91 9.99
C ASP A 373 -3.26 34.53 8.73
N ASP A 374 -2.58 34.37 7.58
CA ASP A 374 -3.21 33.83 6.37
C ASP A 374 -3.68 32.38 6.59
N VAL A 375 -2.84 31.52 7.15
CA VAL A 375 -3.19 30.12 7.45
C VAL A 375 -4.37 30.04 8.41
N VAL A 376 -4.36 30.83 9.50
CA VAL A 376 -5.46 30.88 10.46
C VAL A 376 -6.73 31.42 9.81
N ARG A 377 -6.64 32.48 8.99
CA ARG A 377 -7.80 33.05 8.27
C ARG A 377 -8.44 32.02 7.35
N ASP A 378 -7.64 31.29 6.60
CA ASP A 378 -8.11 30.40 5.53
C ASP A 378 -8.54 29.02 6.06
N ASN A 379 -8.27 28.69 7.33
CA ASN A 379 -8.54 27.37 7.94
C ASN A 379 -9.14 27.45 9.35
N ARG A 380 -9.97 28.47 9.65
CA ARG A 380 -10.49 28.75 11.01
C ARG A 380 -11.27 27.61 11.65
N GLU A 381 -11.81 26.69 10.86
CA GLU A 381 -12.53 25.52 11.40
C GLU A 381 -11.61 24.51 12.08
N VAL A 382 -10.35 24.40 11.64
CA VAL A 382 -9.41 23.37 12.10
C VAL A 382 -8.17 23.95 12.77
N VAL A 383 -7.82 25.21 12.49
CA VAL A 383 -6.67 25.89 13.08
C VAL A 383 -7.10 26.83 14.20
N GLU A 384 -6.57 26.61 15.40
CA GLU A 384 -6.87 27.40 16.59
C GLU A 384 -5.68 28.28 16.98
N PRO A 385 -5.78 29.62 16.86
CA PRO A 385 -4.69 30.52 17.22
C PRO A 385 -4.47 30.56 18.74
N ARG A 386 -3.22 30.80 19.14
CA ARG A 386 -2.78 30.89 20.53
C ARG A 386 -2.17 32.27 20.83
N PRO A 387 -2.32 32.79 22.07
CA PRO A 387 -1.83 34.12 22.43
C PRO A 387 -0.33 34.37 22.18
N GLY A 388 0.49 33.31 22.11
CA GLY A 388 1.94 33.42 21.86
C GLY A 388 2.33 33.69 20.41
N GLY A 389 1.38 33.78 19.47
CA GLY A 389 1.68 33.96 18.04
C GLY A 389 2.01 32.65 17.32
N TYR A 390 1.35 31.56 17.72
CA TYR A 390 1.37 30.24 17.07
C TYR A 390 -0.06 29.70 16.99
N ALA A 391 -0.30 28.58 16.31
CA ALA A 391 -1.62 27.94 16.30
C ALA A 391 -1.52 26.42 16.44
N LEU A 392 -2.62 25.78 16.82
CA LEU A 392 -2.73 24.32 16.96
C LEU A 392 -3.79 23.78 15.99
N ASP A 393 -3.56 22.56 15.50
CA ASP A 393 -4.56 21.83 14.73
C ASP A 393 -5.53 21.11 15.67
N ARG A 394 -6.84 21.22 15.40
CA ARG A 394 -7.91 20.59 16.20
C ARG A 394 -8.05 19.09 15.94
N LEU A 395 -7.66 18.63 14.76
CA LEU A 395 -7.73 17.23 14.33
C LEU A 395 -6.40 16.51 14.57
N CYS A 396 -5.29 17.23 14.54
CA CYS A 396 -3.93 16.73 14.72
C CYS A 396 -3.26 17.38 15.95
N PRO A 397 -3.46 16.86 17.19
CA PRO A 397 -2.94 17.47 18.41
C PRO A 397 -1.41 17.63 18.48
N ASP A 398 -0.70 16.88 17.64
CA ASP A 398 0.76 16.92 17.53
C ASP A 398 1.29 17.93 16.49
N LEU A 399 0.40 18.56 15.73
CA LEU A 399 0.74 19.59 14.76
C LEU A 399 0.63 20.99 15.38
N VAL A 400 1.73 21.75 15.27
CA VAL A 400 1.86 23.12 15.76
C VAL A 400 2.22 24.03 14.59
N TYR A 401 1.37 24.99 14.27
CA TYR A 401 1.67 26.01 13.27
C TYR A 401 2.50 27.13 13.89
N ILE A 402 3.64 27.42 13.29
CA ILE A 402 4.61 28.42 13.73
C ILE A 402 4.74 29.54 12.68
N PRO A 403 5.10 30.78 13.06
CA PRO A 403 5.25 31.87 12.11
C PRO A 403 6.47 31.68 11.19
N ALA A 404 6.52 32.43 10.10
CA ALA A 404 7.53 32.25 9.04
C ALA A 404 8.97 32.57 9.51
N ASP A 405 9.14 33.39 10.54
CA ASP A 405 10.43 33.74 11.14
C ASP A 405 10.86 32.81 12.28
N ALA A 406 10.08 31.77 12.58
CA ALA A 406 10.35 30.86 13.68
C ALA A 406 11.61 30.03 13.46
N ARG A 407 12.43 29.94 14.51
CA ARG A 407 13.68 29.18 14.60
C ARG A 407 13.52 28.01 15.56
N ALA A 408 14.32 26.97 15.40
CA ALA A 408 14.35 25.84 16.34
C ALA A 408 15.77 25.44 16.71
N SER A 409 15.96 24.94 17.95
CA SER A 409 17.28 24.54 18.46
C SER A 409 17.18 23.32 19.38
N VAL A 410 17.94 22.28 19.06
CA VAL A 410 18.07 21.07 19.90
C VAL A 410 18.80 21.38 21.21
N PRO A 411 19.91 22.15 21.25
CA PRO A 411 20.53 22.55 22.52
C PRO A 411 19.61 23.36 23.44
N ARG A 412 18.79 24.27 22.89
CA ARG A 412 17.84 25.06 23.70
C ARG A 412 16.56 24.31 24.03
N LEU A 413 16.25 23.23 23.28
CA LEU A 413 14.97 22.53 23.30
C LEU A 413 13.78 23.49 23.12
N GLN A 414 13.92 24.44 22.19
CA GLN A 414 12.94 25.50 21.96
C GLN A 414 12.72 25.76 20.48
N VAL A 415 11.50 26.18 20.17
CA VAL A 415 11.12 26.87 18.94
C VAL A 415 10.74 28.31 19.31
N TRP A 416 11.28 29.32 18.64
CA TRP A 416 11.10 30.74 19.03
C TRP A 416 11.03 31.67 17.83
N TRP A 417 10.38 32.82 18.01
CA TRP A 417 10.16 33.87 16.99
C TRP A 417 9.97 35.23 17.65
N ILE A 418 9.85 36.29 16.85
CA ILE A 418 9.52 37.62 17.35
C ILE A 418 8.01 37.84 17.26
N HIS A 419 7.37 38.06 18.39
CA HIS A 419 5.96 38.42 18.48
C HIS A 419 5.81 39.76 19.21
N GLN A 420 5.17 40.74 18.58
CA GLN A 420 4.98 42.09 19.14
C GLN A 420 6.29 42.74 19.64
N GLY A 421 7.39 42.55 18.89
CA GLY A 421 8.71 43.09 19.22
C GLY A 421 9.45 42.38 20.36
N ARG A 422 8.94 41.26 20.87
CA ARG A 422 9.59 40.43 21.91
C ARG A 422 9.82 39.01 21.40
N GLU A 423 10.89 38.38 21.88
CA GLU A 423 11.11 36.96 21.65
C GLU A 423 10.11 36.14 22.47
N VAL A 424 9.39 35.25 21.81
CA VAL A 424 8.48 34.27 22.43
C VAL A 424 8.93 32.88 22.00
N SER A 425 8.77 31.89 22.87
CA SER A 425 9.17 30.52 22.58
C SER A 425 8.18 29.48 23.11
N ILE A 426 8.21 28.31 22.48
CA ILE A 426 7.53 27.08 22.91
C ILE A 426 8.54 25.93 22.99
N PRO A 427 8.27 24.87 23.77
CA PRO A 427 9.17 23.72 23.85
C PRO A 427 9.30 22.99 22.51
N LEU A 428 10.52 22.55 22.17
CA LEU A 428 10.78 21.60 21.09
C LEU A 428 10.71 20.17 21.66
N ALA A 429 9.56 19.51 21.48
CA ALA A 429 9.29 18.17 22.01
C ALA A 429 9.30 17.06 20.93
N PRO A 430 9.75 15.83 21.27
CA PRO A 430 9.53 14.64 20.44
C PRO A 430 8.04 14.38 20.19
N GLY A 431 7.71 13.83 19.01
CA GLY A 431 6.33 13.55 18.61
C GLY A 431 5.57 14.76 18.07
N LYS A 432 6.01 15.99 18.36
CA LYS A 432 5.42 17.22 17.79
C LYS A 432 6.03 17.57 16.43
N THR A 433 5.17 18.04 15.53
CA THR A 433 5.54 18.60 14.22
C THR A 433 5.26 20.09 14.19
N TYR A 434 6.28 20.89 13.86
CA TYR A 434 6.18 22.34 13.75
C TYR A 434 6.12 22.71 12.27
N MET A 435 5.01 23.32 11.84
CA MET A 435 4.76 23.64 10.44
C MET A 435 4.79 25.16 10.22
N THR A 436 5.67 25.60 9.32
CA THR A 436 5.70 26.99 8.87
C THR A 436 4.51 27.32 7.97
N PRO A 437 4.20 28.60 7.69
CA PRO A 437 3.05 28.95 6.86
C PRO A 437 3.13 28.47 5.41
N SER A 438 4.32 28.11 4.91
CA SER A 438 4.51 27.50 3.59
C SER A 438 4.20 25.99 3.56
N GLY A 439 3.89 25.39 4.70
CA GLY A 439 3.68 23.95 4.87
C GLY A 439 4.97 23.16 5.14
N TYR A 440 6.16 23.81 5.17
CA TYR A 440 7.41 23.13 5.52
C TYR A 440 7.35 22.67 6.98
N LYS A 441 7.62 21.38 7.21
CA LYS A 441 7.54 20.74 8.52
C LYS A 441 8.92 20.60 9.13
N VAL A 442 9.02 20.81 10.44
CA VAL A 442 10.23 20.59 11.24
C VAL A 442 9.84 19.73 12.45
N TYR A 443 10.61 18.71 12.77
CA TYR A 443 10.37 17.89 13.96
C TYR A 443 11.66 17.29 14.54
N LEU A 444 11.60 16.90 15.81
CA LEU A 444 12.73 16.37 16.56
C LEU A 444 12.76 14.83 16.47
N GLU A 445 13.86 14.26 15.98
CA GLU A 445 14.04 12.82 15.79
C GLU A 445 15.32 12.31 16.47
N LYS A 446 15.24 11.16 17.14
CA LYS A 446 16.41 10.47 17.70
C LYS A 446 17.17 9.77 16.58
N HIS A 447 18.49 9.89 16.56
CA HIS A 447 19.30 9.19 15.58
C HIS A 447 19.19 7.66 15.79
N PRO A 448 18.92 6.86 14.74
CA PRO A 448 18.67 5.41 14.89
C PRO A 448 19.82 4.63 15.54
N SER A 449 21.06 5.04 15.28
CA SER A 449 22.27 4.36 15.78
C SER A 449 23.21 5.27 16.58
N ALA A 450 22.73 6.40 17.09
CA ALA A 450 23.52 7.28 17.93
C ALA A 450 22.67 7.85 19.07
N VAL A 451 23.33 8.29 20.15
CA VAL A 451 22.62 8.89 21.31
C VAL A 451 22.11 10.30 21.04
N SER A 452 22.45 10.89 19.89
CA SER A 452 22.09 12.25 19.52
C SER A 452 20.67 12.37 18.98
N TRP A 453 20.11 13.57 19.14
CA TRP A 453 18.87 14.00 18.50
C TRP A 453 19.19 14.99 17.37
N ARG A 454 18.27 15.10 16.41
CA ARG A 454 18.39 15.99 15.26
C ARG A 454 17.04 16.55 14.86
N LEU A 455 17.05 17.72 14.24
CA LEU A 455 15.92 18.27 13.53
C LEU A 455 15.83 17.64 12.13
N ILE A 456 14.64 17.18 11.76
CA ILE A 456 14.30 16.78 10.40
C ILE A 456 13.35 17.82 9.81
N GLY A 457 13.65 18.24 8.58
CA GLY A 457 12.80 19.13 7.81
C GLY A 457 12.20 18.42 6.61
N THR A 458 10.90 18.55 6.36
CA THR A 458 10.20 17.94 5.22
C THR A 458 9.47 19.01 4.42
N VAL A 459 9.66 19.02 3.09
CA VAL A 459 9.02 19.99 2.19
C VAL A 459 7.50 19.79 2.11
N ALA A 460 6.78 20.87 1.79
CA ALA A 460 5.32 20.86 1.70
C ALA A 460 4.81 20.15 0.43
N GLU A 461 5.48 20.38 -0.71
CA GLU A 461 5.07 19.85 -2.00
C GLU A 461 5.82 18.55 -2.30
N GLY A 462 5.06 17.46 -2.48
CA GLY A 462 5.58 16.14 -2.81
C GLY A 462 5.61 15.86 -4.31
N LEU A 463 6.39 14.84 -4.69
CA LEU A 463 6.37 14.25 -6.02
C LEU A 463 5.50 12.99 -6.01
N SER A 464 4.47 12.95 -6.85
CA SER A 464 3.70 11.73 -7.08
C SER A 464 4.50 10.79 -7.98
N CYS A 465 4.89 9.63 -7.44
CA CYS A 465 5.68 8.62 -8.13
C CYS A 465 4.79 7.42 -8.44
N HIS A 466 4.69 7.05 -9.72
CA HIS A 466 3.86 5.95 -10.22
C HIS A 466 4.74 4.92 -10.93
N LYS A 467 4.58 3.63 -10.60
CA LYS A 467 5.39 2.51 -11.11
C LYS A 467 4.49 1.39 -11.66
N PRO A 468 4.04 1.50 -12.92
CA PRO A 468 3.19 0.52 -13.56
C PRO A 468 3.98 -0.63 -14.20
N CYS A 469 3.24 -1.63 -14.72
CA CYS A 469 3.74 -2.65 -15.65
C CYS A 469 5.04 -3.36 -15.21
N THR A 470 5.20 -3.56 -13.90
CA THR A 470 6.43 -4.11 -13.34
C THR A 470 6.28 -5.61 -13.12
N VAL A 471 7.13 -6.40 -13.78
CA VAL A 471 7.17 -7.86 -13.61
C VAL A 471 7.53 -8.26 -12.18
N SER A 472 7.17 -9.47 -11.77
CA SER A 472 7.60 -10.02 -10.47
C SER A 472 9.13 -9.96 -10.34
N GLY A 473 9.63 -9.50 -9.19
CA GLY A 473 11.05 -9.22 -8.97
C GLY A 473 11.53 -7.84 -9.44
N GLY A 474 10.76 -7.11 -10.23
CA GLY A 474 11.08 -5.73 -10.65
C GLY A 474 10.84 -4.66 -9.58
N GLY A 475 10.41 -5.07 -8.39
CA GLY A 475 10.27 -4.22 -7.21
C GLY A 475 9.16 -3.18 -7.31
N LYS A 476 7.95 -3.58 -7.75
CA LYS A 476 6.76 -2.71 -7.83
C LYS A 476 6.51 -1.97 -6.50
N SER A 477 6.39 -2.72 -5.41
CA SER A 477 6.07 -2.19 -4.07
C SER A 477 7.26 -1.50 -3.39
N GLU A 478 8.49 -1.65 -3.91
CA GLU A 478 9.68 -0.97 -3.38
C GLU A 478 9.57 0.56 -3.48
N ILE A 479 8.74 1.07 -4.39
CA ILE A 479 8.51 2.51 -4.56
C ILE A 479 7.91 3.16 -3.30
N SER A 480 7.08 2.44 -2.54
CA SER A 480 6.44 2.93 -1.31
C SER A 480 7.14 2.47 -0.03
N LYS A 481 7.91 1.38 -0.06
CA LYS A 481 8.67 0.87 1.11
C LYS A 481 9.62 1.88 1.73
N SER A 482 9.77 1.83 3.05
CA SER A 482 10.69 2.69 3.80
C SER A 482 12.14 2.45 3.36
N LEU A 483 12.86 3.55 3.06
CA LEU A 483 14.31 3.48 2.81
C LEU A 483 15.10 3.39 4.13
N ARG A 484 14.50 3.77 5.27
CA ARG A 484 15.16 3.85 6.58
C ARG A 484 15.73 2.50 7.01
N ASP A 485 15.02 1.41 6.71
CA ASP A 485 15.39 0.05 7.09
C ASP A 485 16.58 -0.50 6.28
N TYR A 486 16.88 0.11 5.12
CA TYR A 486 17.99 -0.27 4.26
C TYR A 486 19.23 0.63 4.43
N MET A 487 19.15 1.63 5.32
CA MET A 487 20.27 2.50 5.64
C MET A 487 21.19 1.85 6.66
N SER A 488 22.49 1.86 6.38
CA SER A 488 23.51 1.40 7.32
C SER A 488 24.15 2.58 8.03
N TYR A 489 24.50 2.37 9.29
CA TYR A 489 25.16 3.38 10.13
C TYR A 489 26.54 2.88 10.52
N GLY A 490 27.56 3.69 10.32
CA GLY A 490 28.95 3.28 10.52
C GLY A 490 29.89 4.45 10.76
N PRO A 491 31.17 4.20 11.02
CA PRO A 491 32.14 5.26 11.27
C PRO A 491 32.35 6.12 10.02
N ILE A 492 32.89 7.32 10.22
CA ILE A 492 33.47 8.13 9.15
C ILE A 492 34.97 7.89 9.15
N PHE A 493 35.52 7.65 7.95
CA PHE A 493 36.91 7.25 7.81
C PHE A 493 37.82 8.42 7.44
N VAL A 494 39.04 8.40 8.00
CA VAL A 494 40.21 9.14 7.55
C VAL A 494 41.28 8.15 7.11
N ALA A 495 42.06 8.50 6.10
CA ALA A 495 43.20 7.70 5.66
C ALA A 495 44.43 8.00 6.53
N ASP A 496 44.77 9.29 6.67
CA ASP A 496 45.86 9.79 7.48
C ASP A 496 45.40 11.13 8.08
N LYS A 497 45.15 11.15 9.40
CA LYS A 497 44.52 12.28 10.07
C LYS A 497 45.22 13.61 9.78
N GLU A 498 46.55 13.66 9.88
CA GLU A 498 47.28 14.93 9.70
C GLU A 498 47.21 15.40 8.25
N LYS A 499 47.49 14.52 7.28
CA LYS A 499 47.42 14.87 5.85
C LYS A 499 46.01 15.24 5.41
N ASP A 500 45.01 14.49 5.87
CA ASP A 500 43.61 14.75 5.56
C ASP A 500 43.16 16.10 6.15
N PHE A 501 43.61 16.44 7.37
CA PHE A 501 43.32 17.72 8.01
C PHE A 501 44.03 18.88 7.30
N ASP A 502 45.21 18.68 6.74
CA ASP A 502 45.89 19.67 5.91
C ASP A 502 45.11 19.96 4.62
N LEU A 503 44.58 18.93 3.96
CA LEU A 503 43.71 19.11 2.79
C LEU A 503 42.40 19.83 3.14
N VAL A 504 41.78 19.49 4.28
CA VAL A 504 40.58 20.20 4.75
C VAL A 504 40.89 21.65 5.11
N GLN A 505 42.05 21.93 5.70
CA GLN A 505 42.47 23.29 6.03
C GLN A 505 42.60 24.15 4.76
N GLN A 506 43.17 23.61 3.67
CA GLN A 506 43.22 24.30 2.38
C GLN A 506 41.82 24.68 1.86
N ILE A 507 40.83 23.81 2.06
CA ILE A 507 39.44 24.09 1.71
C ILE A 507 38.89 25.24 2.59
N PHE A 508 39.17 25.25 3.89
CA PHE A 508 38.60 26.27 4.78
C PHE A 508 39.23 27.66 4.61
N ASP A 509 40.50 27.72 4.23
CA ASP A 509 41.25 28.98 4.09
C ASP A 509 41.14 29.61 2.70
N ARG A 510 40.74 28.84 1.67
CA ARG A 510 40.60 29.34 0.30
C ARG A 510 39.57 30.48 0.19
N ASP A 511 39.90 31.52 -0.58
CA ASP A 511 38.90 32.46 -1.10
C ASP A 511 38.15 31.85 -2.30
N TYR A 512 36.83 31.96 -2.27
CA TYR A 512 35.90 31.39 -3.24
C TYR A 512 35.27 32.44 -4.15
N SER A 513 35.70 33.70 -4.06
CA SER A 513 35.20 34.81 -4.88
C SER A 513 35.39 34.56 -6.38
N ASP A 514 36.45 33.85 -6.77
CA ASP A 514 36.87 33.57 -8.15
C ASP A 514 36.14 32.41 -8.84
N ARG A 515 35.23 31.72 -8.13
CA ARG A 515 34.67 30.44 -8.61
C ARG A 515 33.68 30.57 -9.76
N TRP A 516 33.03 31.72 -9.95
CA TRP A 516 31.94 31.86 -10.91
C TRP A 516 32.44 32.19 -12.31
N LYS A 517 31.78 31.64 -13.32
CA LYS A 517 31.91 32.16 -14.69
C LYS A 517 31.41 33.61 -14.77
N PRO A 518 31.95 34.43 -15.70
CA PRO A 518 31.49 35.80 -15.89
C PRO A 518 29.97 35.89 -16.06
N GLY A 519 29.33 36.79 -15.31
CA GLY A 519 27.87 37.00 -15.33
C GLY A 519 27.01 35.94 -14.63
N ARG A 520 27.63 34.91 -14.01
CA ARG A 520 26.90 33.85 -13.26
C ARG A 520 26.98 34.01 -11.74
N GLY A 521 27.86 34.87 -11.25
CA GLY A 521 28.11 35.09 -9.83
C GLY A 521 27.44 36.36 -9.27
N PRO A 522 27.28 36.44 -7.94
CA PRO A 522 26.92 37.68 -7.26
C PRO A 522 28.09 38.67 -7.27
N ASP A 523 27.79 39.95 -7.03
CA ASP A 523 28.79 41.00 -6.94
C ASP A 523 29.47 41.01 -5.56
N TYR A 524 30.68 40.43 -5.50
CA TYR A 524 31.46 40.35 -4.27
C TYR A 524 32.07 41.69 -3.82
N THR A 525 31.94 42.77 -4.60
CA THR A 525 32.34 44.11 -4.15
C THR A 525 31.34 44.72 -3.17
N THR A 526 30.08 44.27 -3.20
CA THR A 526 29.01 44.74 -2.31
C THR A 526 28.79 43.82 -1.12
N GLU A 527 28.92 42.50 -1.31
CA GLU A 527 28.86 41.51 -0.23
C GLU A 527 30.00 40.49 -0.34
N PRO A 528 31.00 40.49 0.55
CA PRO A 528 32.11 39.54 0.49
C PRO A 528 31.68 38.08 0.56
N SER A 529 32.43 37.19 -0.10
CA SER A 529 32.19 35.75 -0.05
C SER A 529 32.28 35.22 1.38
N ARG A 530 31.23 34.50 1.82
CA ARG A 530 31.17 33.91 3.17
C ARG A 530 32.22 32.81 3.32
N ARG A 531 33.04 32.86 4.38
CA ARG A 531 33.97 31.76 4.73
C ARG A 531 33.22 30.45 5.00
N VAL A 532 33.88 29.30 4.77
CA VAL A 532 33.27 27.96 4.88
C VAL A 532 32.65 27.73 6.27
N LEU A 533 33.43 27.96 7.33
CA LEU A 533 32.98 27.73 8.71
C LEU A 533 32.09 28.84 9.28
N SER A 534 31.83 29.94 8.55
CA SER A 534 30.97 31.04 9.01
C SER A 534 29.58 30.55 9.44
N SER A 535 29.07 31.05 10.57
CA SER A 535 27.70 30.77 11.04
C SER A 535 26.63 31.26 10.07
N ARG A 536 26.94 32.25 9.22
CA ARG A 536 26.05 32.73 8.15
C ARG A 536 26.04 31.84 6.91
N ARG A 537 26.74 30.69 6.94
CA ARG A 537 26.86 29.75 5.81
C ARG A 537 26.34 28.38 6.23
N SER A 538 25.20 27.97 5.69
CA SER A 538 24.59 26.67 5.98
C SER A 538 25.41 25.50 5.45
N LEU A 539 25.24 24.31 6.04
CA LEU A 539 25.91 23.08 5.58
C LEU A 539 25.59 22.76 4.11
N GLY A 540 24.31 22.89 3.72
CA GLY A 540 23.88 22.68 2.32
C GLY A 540 24.60 23.62 1.34
N SER A 541 24.83 24.88 1.72
CA SER A 541 25.57 25.83 0.88
C SER A 541 27.07 25.50 0.78
N VAL A 542 27.66 24.84 1.78
CA VAL A 542 29.04 24.31 1.71
C VAL A 542 29.09 23.08 0.81
N ILE A 543 28.08 22.20 0.87
CA ILE A 543 27.98 21.08 -0.07
C ILE A 543 27.89 21.60 -1.50
N LYS A 544 27.03 22.60 -1.77
CA LYS A 544 26.93 23.25 -3.09
C LYS A 544 28.25 23.91 -3.51
N LEU A 545 28.99 24.51 -2.59
CA LEU A 545 30.30 25.11 -2.87
C LEU A 545 31.29 24.07 -3.39
N LEU A 546 31.35 22.91 -2.72
CA LEU A 546 32.32 21.86 -2.97
C LEU A 546 31.81 20.78 -3.92
N THR A 547 30.75 21.07 -4.68
CA THR A 547 30.21 20.20 -5.73
C THR A 547 30.46 20.88 -7.09
N PRO A 548 31.11 20.22 -8.06
CA PRO A 548 31.32 20.78 -9.39
C PRO A 548 30.01 21.28 -10.02
N SER A 549 30.08 22.41 -10.73
CA SER A 549 28.91 23.06 -11.35
C SER A 549 29.28 23.69 -12.70
N GLU A 550 28.34 23.69 -13.64
CA GLU A 550 28.50 24.38 -14.93
C GLU A 550 28.61 25.90 -14.77
N ASP A 551 28.05 26.46 -13.70
CA ASP A 551 28.15 27.89 -13.37
C ASP A 551 29.55 28.29 -12.86
N TYR A 552 30.37 27.31 -12.47
CA TYR A 552 31.72 27.55 -11.98
C TYR A 552 32.76 27.59 -13.11
N THR A 553 33.87 28.30 -12.87
CA THR A 553 35.02 28.32 -13.79
C THR A 553 35.63 26.92 -13.91
N ASP A 554 36.17 26.62 -15.09
CA ASP A 554 36.77 25.31 -15.34
C ASP A 554 38.00 25.09 -14.43
N ALA A 555 38.74 26.17 -14.12
CA ALA A 555 39.84 26.15 -13.15
C ALA A 555 39.37 25.77 -11.74
N TYR A 556 38.23 26.30 -11.29
CA TYR A 556 37.67 25.94 -9.98
C TYR A 556 37.17 24.49 -9.94
N ASN A 557 36.51 24.03 -11.00
CA ASN A 557 36.09 22.63 -11.10
C ASN A 557 37.28 21.67 -11.13
N ALA A 558 38.38 22.03 -11.82
CA ALA A 558 39.63 21.27 -11.80
C ALA A 558 40.28 21.24 -10.41
N TRP A 559 40.26 22.36 -9.69
CA TRP A 559 40.72 22.43 -8.30
C TRP A 559 39.91 21.51 -7.39
N LEU A 560 38.57 21.50 -7.50
CA LEU A 560 37.72 20.54 -6.77
C LEU A 560 38.10 19.10 -7.11
N ALA A 561 38.32 18.79 -8.39
CA ALA A 561 38.69 17.44 -8.84
C ALA A 561 40.06 16.97 -8.35
N SER A 562 40.94 17.87 -7.90
CA SER A 562 42.26 17.49 -7.37
C SER A 562 42.21 16.88 -5.96
N PHE A 563 41.11 17.03 -5.22
CA PHE A 563 40.97 16.44 -3.89
C PHE A 563 40.46 14.99 -4.00
N PRO A 564 40.99 14.06 -3.18
CA PRO A 564 40.36 12.76 -3.01
C PRO A 564 38.92 12.91 -2.51
N ASN A 565 37.97 12.19 -3.12
CA ASN A 565 36.54 12.35 -2.85
C ASN A 565 36.13 12.18 -1.37
N TYR A 566 36.90 11.44 -0.57
CA TYR A 566 36.60 11.21 0.85
C TYR A 566 36.94 12.42 1.75
N ILE A 567 37.66 13.42 1.24
CA ILE A 567 37.99 14.65 1.97
C ILE A 567 36.75 15.55 2.15
N PHE A 568 35.88 15.65 1.14
CA PHE A 568 34.69 16.50 1.24
C PHE A 568 33.73 16.09 2.38
N PRO A 569 33.40 14.79 2.56
CA PRO A 569 32.68 14.33 3.74
C PRO A 569 33.27 14.80 5.07
N ILE A 570 34.60 14.78 5.23
CA ILE A 570 35.29 15.23 6.45
C ILE A 570 35.05 16.74 6.65
N ALA A 571 35.23 17.55 5.61
CA ALA A 571 34.94 18.98 5.65
C ALA A 571 33.49 19.29 6.04
N PHE A 572 32.52 18.54 5.50
CA PHE A 572 31.09 18.69 5.82
C PHE A 572 30.76 18.34 7.27
N ILE A 573 31.42 17.31 7.81
CA ILE A 573 31.25 16.88 9.19
C ILE A 573 31.83 17.90 10.16
N ILE A 574 33.03 18.43 9.87
CA ILE A 574 33.63 19.48 10.68
C ILE A 574 32.72 20.71 10.66
N LYS A 575 32.26 21.14 9.47
CA LYS A 575 31.29 22.23 9.34
C LYS A 575 30.03 22.02 10.20
N ARG A 576 29.53 20.79 10.29
CA ARG A 576 28.32 20.47 11.06
C ARG A 576 28.52 20.57 12.57
N PHE A 577 29.68 20.16 13.06
CA PHE A 577 29.91 19.96 14.50
C PHE A 577 30.71 21.08 15.16
N VAL A 578 31.47 21.88 14.41
CA VAL A 578 32.26 22.99 14.96
C VAL A 578 31.36 24.03 15.62
N PRO A 579 31.53 24.29 16.93
CA PRO A 579 30.87 25.38 17.63
C PRO A 579 31.29 26.75 17.08
N ARG A 580 30.40 27.74 17.19
CA ARG A 580 30.59 29.08 16.61
C ARG A 580 31.77 29.83 17.25
N ASP A 581 32.04 29.57 18.51
CA ASP A 581 33.07 30.18 19.35
C ASP A 581 34.47 29.58 19.14
N THR A 582 34.57 28.37 18.57
CA THR A 582 35.85 27.64 18.42
C THR A 582 36.26 27.43 16.96
N ILE A 583 35.70 28.21 16.02
CA ILE A 583 35.94 28.07 14.57
C ILE A 583 37.43 28.04 14.20
N GLY A 584 38.25 28.84 14.89
CA GLY A 584 39.70 28.96 14.62
C GLY A 584 40.53 27.73 15.01
N ASN A 585 40.05 26.90 15.96
CA ASN A 585 40.79 25.78 16.53
C ASN A 585 40.08 24.43 16.30
N TRP A 586 39.36 24.28 15.19
CA TRP A 586 38.58 23.08 14.91
C TRP A 586 39.42 21.79 15.00
N ARG A 587 40.71 21.82 14.65
CA ARG A 587 41.61 20.64 14.68
C ARG A 587 41.69 19.95 16.04
N GLU A 588 41.59 20.70 17.14
CA GLU A 588 41.65 20.14 18.50
C GLU A 588 40.37 19.39 18.88
N LEU A 589 39.27 19.67 18.18
CA LEU A 589 37.96 19.07 18.45
C LEU A 589 37.77 17.73 17.75
N PHE A 590 38.60 17.42 16.75
CA PHE A 590 38.50 16.19 15.96
C PHE A 590 39.78 15.37 16.06
N GLY A 591 39.64 14.05 16.02
CA GLY A 591 40.78 13.17 16.13
C GLY A 591 40.45 11.72 15.81
N VAL A 592 41.40 10.84 16.10
CA VAL A 592 41.27 9.39 15.97
C VAL A 592 41.84 8.74 17.24
N ASP A 593 41.40 7.52 17.56
CA ASP A 593 42.03 6.76 18.63
C ASP A 593 43.43 6.28 18.24
N SER A 594 44.30 6.06 19.23
CA SER A 594 45.49 5.22 19.04
C SER A 594 45.10 3.76 19.22
N ILE A 595 45.24 2.95 18.18
CA ILE A 595 44.95 1.52 18.16
C ILE A 595 46.28 0.79 18.05
N ASN A 596 46.66 0.07 19.10
CA ASN A 596 47.94 -0.64 19.19
C ASN A 596 49.18 0.24 18.91
N GLY A 597 49.11 1.53 19.29
CA GLY A 597 50.19 2.50 19.07
C GLY A 597 50.16 3.21 17.72
N PHE A 598 49.20 2.89 16.83
CA PHE A 598 49.04 3.54 15.54
C PHE A 598 47.77 4.41 15.50
N PRO A 599 47.78 5.56 14.80
CA PRO A 599 46.56 6.33 14.57
C PRO A 599 45.50 5.47 13.88
N GLY A 600 44.31 5.40 14.45
CA GLY A 600 43.17 4.72 13.87
C GLY A 600 42.58 5.48 12.69
N HIS A 601 41.59 4.87 12.04
CA HIS A 601 40.93 5.42 10.85
C HIS A 601 39.52 5.96 11.12
N GLU A 602 38.97 5.80 12.32
CA GLU A 602 37.64 6.31 12.68
C GLU A 602 37.72 7.75 13.18
N LEU A 603 37.14 8.69 12.43
CA LEU A 603 37.06 10.08 12.83
C LEU A 603 36.13 10.25 14.04
N LYS A 604 36.62 10.96 15.05
CA LYS A 604 35.91 11.36 16.25
C LYS A 604 35.73 12.87 16.32
N ALA A 605 34.70 13.30 17.03
CA ALA A 605 34.52 14.69 17.45
C ALA A 605 34.30 14.73 18.96
N PHE A 606 35.00 15.63 19.66
CA PHE A 606 34.91 15.81 21.12
C PHE A 606 35.13 14.49 21.89
N GLY A 607 36.06 13.66 21.42
CA GLY A 607 36.35 12.33 21.99
C GLY A 607 35.27 11.27 21.73
N ARG A 608 34.19 11.59 21.00
CA ARG A 608 33.08 10.68 20.70
C ARG A 608 33.13 10.18 19.26
N LYS A 609 32.72 8.93 19.05
CA LYS A 609 32.59 8.33 17.71
C LYS A 609 31.53 9.09 16.90
N LEU A 610 31.88 9.42 15.66
CA LEU A 610 30.94 9.96 14.69
C LEU A 610 30.25 8.82 13.95
N VAL A 611 28.96 9.01 13.66
CA VAL A 611 28.15 8.04 12.93
C VAL A 611 27.76 8.65 11.59
N GLY A 612 28.33 8.10 10.52
CA GLY A 612 27.92 8.34 9.15
C GLY A 612 26.76 7.43 8.75
N THR A 613 26.05 7.86 7.71
CA THR A 613 24.93 7.13 7.12
C THR A 613 25.33 6.68 5.72
N TYR A 614 25.01 5.43 5.39
CA TYR A 614 25.44 4.77 4.16
C TYR A 614 24.28 4.02 3.52
N LEU A 615 24.29 3.91 2.18
CA LEU A 615 23.45 2.96 1.44
C LEU A 615 24.33 1.97 0.69
N ARG A 616 23.86 0.73 0.64
CA ARG A 616 24.42 -0.30 -0.22
C ARG A 616 23.87 -0.13 -1.64
N VAL A 617 24.75 0.01 -2.62
CA VAL A 617 24.38 0.10 -4.05
C VAL A 617 25.04 -1.05 -4.82
N GLY A 618 24.42 -2.21 -4.69
CA GLY A 618 24.90 -3.46 -5.27
C GLY A 618 26.09 -4.07 -4.51
N LEU A 619 26.68 -5.09 -5.13
CA LEU A 619 27.84 -5.81 -4.63
C LEU A 619 29.04 -5.57 -5.55
N LEU A 620 30.24 -5.65 -4.97
CA LEU A 620 31.51 -5.73 -5.69
C LEU A 620 31.96 -7.19 -5.65
N GLY A 621 31.92 -7.86 -6.80
CA GLY A 621 32.08 -9.31 -6.86
C GLY A 621 30.98 -10.04 -6.09
N THR A 622 31.32 -11.16 -5.45
CA THR A 622 30.35 -12.04 -4.78
C THR A 622 30.10 -11.69 -3.31
N GLN A 623 30.97 -10.92 -2.66
CA GLN A 623 30.93 -10.75 -1.20
C GLN A 623 31.03 -9.31 -0.70
N ALA A 624 31.73 -8.41 -1.41
CA ALA A 624 31.96 -7.07 -0.90
C ALA A 624 30.75 -6.15 -1.15
N TRP A 625 30.30 -5.44 -0.13
CA TRP A 625 29.21 -4.46 -0.28
C TRP A 625 29.75 -3.15 -0.87
N ARG A 626 29.05 -2.59 -1.85
CA ARG A 626 29.36 -1.25 -2.36
C ARG A 626 28.62 -0.22 -1.52
N MET A 627 29.30 0.28 -0.49
CA MET A 627 28.73 1.24 0.46
C MET A 627 29.03 2.67 0.03
N PHE A 628 28.00 3.50 -0.04
CA PHE A 628 28.12 4.91 -0.39
C PHE A 628 27.63 5.78 0.76
N LYS A 629 28.47 6.71 1.20
CA LYS A 629 28.10 7.66 2.24
C LYS A 629 27.02 8.60 1.72
N LEU A 630 25.91 8.70 2.44
CA LEU A 630 24.89 9.70 2.16
C LEU A 630 25.37 11.09 2.56
N ARG A 631 24.81 12.10 1.90
CA ARG A 631 25.03 13.49 2.28
C ARG A 631 24.64 13.71 3.73
N GLN A 632 25.36 14.62 4.38
CA GLN A 632 25.19 14.87 5.81
C GLN A 632 23.84 15.53 6.15
N ASP A 633 23.21 16.17 5.17
CA ASP A 633 21.89 16.80 5.24
C ASP A 633 20.77 15.95 4.63
N PHE A 634 21.05 14.71 4.20
CA PHE A 634 20.02 13.81 3.68
C PHE A 634 19.20 13.18 4.81
N SER A 635 17.89 13.09 4.59
CA SER A 635 16.99 12.17 5.29
C SER A 635 16.12 11.47 4.23
N PRO A 636 15.70 10.21 4.43
CA PRO A 636 14.74 9.57 3.55
C PRO A 636 13.49 10.43 3.40
N ALA A 637 12.99 10.52 2.17
CA ALA A 637 11.72 11.18 1.89
C ALA A 637 10.60 10.52 2.73
N ASP A 638 9.75 11.35 3.31
CA ASP A 638 8.49 10.88 3.88
C ASP A 638 7.57 10.48 2.71
N LYS A 639 7.03 9.26 2.77
CA LYS A 639 6.21 8.70 1.69
C LYS A 639 4.82 8.35 2.20
N VAL A 640 3.82 8.70 1.41
CA VAL A 640 2.45 8.21 1.55
C VAL A 640 2.19 7.28 0.39
N GLN A 641 1.89 6.02 0.65
CA GLN A 641 1.57 5.06 -0.41
C GLN A 641 0.27 5.48 -1.10
N THR A 642 0.27 5.51 -2.43
CA THR A 642 -0.90 5.86 -3.24
C THR A 642 -1.46 4.66 -3.99
N GLU A 643 -0.61 3.66 -4.27
CA GLU A 643 -0.92 2.47 -5.06
C GLU A 643 -0.07 1.29 -4.58
N ASP A 644 -0.52 0.06 -4.80
CA ASP A 644 0.30 -1.13 -4.59
C ASP A 644 0.14 -2.17 -5.70
N ASP A 645 -1.06 -2.72 -5.94
CA ASP A 645 -1.24 -3.85 -6.87
C ASP A 645 -2.48 -3.77 -7.78
N ILE A 646 -3.59 -3.20 -7.29
CA ILE A 646 -4.81 -2.93 -8.09
C ILE A 646 -5.10 -1.44 -8.03
N THR A 647 -4.92 -0.76 -9.15
CA THR A 647 -5.07 0.69 -9.25
C THR A 647 -6.11 1.04 -10.31
N ALA A 648 -7.01 1.95 -9.98
CA ALA A 648 -7.88 2.61 -10.96
C ALA A 648 -7.32 4.00 -11.28
N SER A 649 -7.33 4.38 -12.56
CA SER A 649 -6.82 5.68 -12.98
C SER A 649 -7.61 6.32 -14.11
N ILE A 650 -7.44 7.63 -14.25
CA ILE A 650 -8.05 8.46 -15.29
C ILE A 650 -7.06 9.52 -15.78
N VAL A 651 -7.11 9.83 -17.07
CA VAL A 651 -6.35 10.95 -17.66
C VAL A 651 -7.29 12.12 -17.92
N VAL A 652 -6.94 13.29 -17.40
CA VAL A 652 -7.75 14.51 -17.51
C VAL A 652 -6.97 15.59 -18.26
N PRO A 653 -7.51 16.17 -19.34
CA PRO A 653 -6.89 17.30 -20.02
C PRO A 653 -6.69 18.47 -19.08
N ALA A 654 -5.52 19.10 -19.11
CA ALA A 654 -5.18 20.19 -18.21
C ALA A 654 -6.21 21.32 -18.28
N GLY A 655 -6.70 21.64 -19.50
CA GLY A 655 -7.75 22.65 -19.76
C GLY A 655 -9.08 22.43 -19.04
N ARG A 656 -9.35 21.22 -18.55
CA ARG A 656 -10.58 20.85 -17.83
C ARG A 656 -10.43 20.90 -16.31
N LEU A 657 -9.21 21.03 -15.80
CA LEU A 657 -8.95 21.20 -14.39
C LEU A 657 -9.08 22.66 -14.00
N GLY A 658 -9.73 22.92 -12.86
CA GLY A 658 -9.75 24.23 -12.21
C GLY A 658 -8.35 24.71 -11.80
N ALA A 659 -8.26 25.98 -11.38
CA ALA A 659 -7.03 26.53 -10.82
C ALA A 659 -6.94 26.26 -9.29
N PRO A 660 -5.73 26.16 -8.71
CA PRO A 660 -4.41 26.19 -9.36
C PRO A 660 -3.93 24.79 -9.81
N ARG A 661 -3.27 24.74 -10.97
CA ARG A 661 -2.55 23.54 -11.43
C ARG A 661 -1.21 23.49 -10.70
N LEU A 662 -1.12 22.67 -9.65
CA LEU A 662 0.12 22.42 -8.93
C LEU A 662 1.00 21.47 -9.75
N GLY A 663 2.27 21.81 -9.95
CA GLY A 663 3.26 20.98 -10.65
C GLY A 663 3.61 21.42 -12.08
N PRO A 664 4.42 20.63 -12.81
CA PRO A 664 4.88 20.96 -14.15
C PRO A 664 3.71 21.16 -15.12
N ARG A 665 3.88 22.09 -16.06
CA ARG A 665 2.90 22.29 -17.15
C ARG A 665 2.85 21.04 -18.02
N ALA A 666 1.68 20.44 -18.13
CA ALA A 666 1.42 19.28 -19.00
C ALA A 666 0.13 19.49 -19.81
N ALA A 667 -0.04 18.72 -20.88
CA ALA A 667 -1.26 18.72 -21.68
C ALA A 667 -2.42 18.00 -20.96
N ALA A 668 -2.10 16.99 -20.15
CA ALA A 668 -3.03 16.24 -19.33
C ALA A 668 -2.33 15.75 -18.05
N TYR A 669 -3.12 15.43 -17.04
CA TYR A 669 -2.67 14.87 -15.77
C TYR A 669 -3.36 13.53 -15.53
N LYS A 670 -2.64 12.59 -14.93
CA LYS A 670 -3.15 11.27 -14.55
C LYS A 670 -3.45 11.27 -13.05
N PHE A 671 -4.65 10.82 -12.70
CA PHE A 671 -5.09 10.66 -11.31
C PHE A 671 -5.28 9.17 -11.05
N VAL A 672 -4.92 8.73 -9.85
CA VAL A 672 -4.87 7.31 -9.47
C VAL A 672 -5.54 7.13 -8.11
N VAL A 673 -6.13 5.96 -7.89
CA VAL A 673 -6.60 5.51 -6.57
C VAL A 673 -6.34 4.02 -6.42
N ASN A 674 -5.88 3.61 -5.24
CA ASN A 674 -5.77 2.21 -4.88
C ASN A 674 -7.19 1.63 -4.68
N CYS A 675 -7.49 0.51 -5.32
CA CYS A 675 -8.78 -0.16 -5.17
C CYS A 675 -8.87 -1.00 -3.87
N GLU A 676 -7.77 -1.14 -3.13
CA GLU A 676 -7.62 -2.08 -2.02
C GLU A 676 -7.46 -1.38 -0.67
N ALA A 677 -8.32 -1.70 0.30
CA ALA A 677 -8.21 -1.23 1.68
C ALA A 677 -7.19 -2.03 2.50
N ARG A 678 -6.94 -3.29 2.14
CA ARG A 678 -5.91 -4.16 2.73
C ARG A 678 -5.07 -4.79 1.63
N LEU A 679 -3.77 -4.95 1.89
CA LEU A 679 -2.82 -5.47 0.91
C LEU A 679 -2.45 -6.92 1.24
N PHE A 680 -2.65 -7.83 0.28
CA PHE A 680 -2.26 -9.24 0.43
C PHE A 680 -0.76 -9.42 0.21
N GLN A 681 0.02 -9.19 1.27
CA GLN A 681 1.48 -9.23 1.25
C GLN A 681 2.03 -10.65 1.28
N ARG A 682 3.24 -10.83 0.72
CA ARG A 682 4.06 -12.03 0.88
C ARG A 682 5.41 -11.64 1.47
N PRO A 683 5.59 -11.72 2.80
CA PRO A 683 6.78 -11.20 3.47
C PRO A 683 7.93 -12.21 3.40
N ASP A 684 8.56 -12.30 2.24
CA ASP A 684 9.64 -13.28 1.97
C ASP A 684 10.83 -13.09 2.96
N ASP A 685 11.11 -11.86 3.40
CA ASP A 685 12.23 -11.54 4.31
C ASP A 685 11.92 -11.83 5.79
N ALA A 686 10.65 -11.91 6.19
CA ALA A 686 10.23 -12.09 7.58
C ALA A 686 10.50 -13.51 8.14
N ILE A 687 10.94 -14.43 7.28
CA ILE A 687 11.51 -15.71 7.73
C ILE A 687 12.80 -15.50 8.55
N HIS A 688 13.51 -14.40 8.29
CA HIS A 688 14.70 -14.01 9.03
C HIS A 688 14.31 -13.05 10.15
N ARG A 689 14.37 -13.55 11.39
CA ARG A 689 13.98 -12.80 12.60
C ARG A 689 14.74 -11.47 12.72
N GLY A 690 14.01 -10.40 13.00
CA GLY A 690 14.52 -9.05 13.17
C GLY A 690 14.97 -8.38 11.87
N LEU A 691 14.67 -8.95 10.69
CA LEU A 691 14.99 -8.33 9.41
C LEU A 691 13.83 -7.45 8.90
N ASP A 692 12.61 -7.97 8.88
CA ASP A 692 11.42 -7.26 8.43
C ASP A 692 10.60 -6.75 9.63
N HIS A 693 11.00 -5.60 10.15
CA HIS A 693 10.35 -4.97 11.30
C HIS A 693 8.88 -4.61 11.04
N GLN A 694 8.53 -4.26 9.80
CA GLN A 694 7.16 -3.89 9.46
C GLN A 694 6.24 -5.10 9.53
N THR A 695 6.63 -6.21 8.90
CA THR A 695 5.87 -7.46 8.96
C THR A 695 5.76 -7.97 10.40
N GLU A 696 6.86 -7.96 11.17
CA GLU A 696 6.81 -8.41 12.57
C GLU A 696 5.85 -7.56 13.41
N ALA A 697 5.85 -6.23 13.21
CA ALA A 697 4.94 -5.33 13.90
C ALA A 697 3.47 -5.53 13.48
N ASP A 698 3.21 -5.76 12.19
CA ASP A 698 1.85 -5.97 11.67
C ASP A 698 1.29 -7.33 12.10
N LEU A 699 2.08 -8.41 12.02
CA LEU A 699 1.67 -9.73 12.50
C LEU A 699 1.44 -9.79 14.01
N ALA A 700 2.03 -8.88 14.78
CA ALA A 700 1.77 -8.77 16.22
C ALA A 700 0.45 -8.07 16.56
N ARG A 701 -0.16 -7.34 15.62
CA ARG A 701 -1.47 -6.69 15.81
C ARG A 701 -2.60 -7.72 15.81
N PRO A 702 -3.74 -7.44 16.48
CA PRO A 702 -4.96 -8.23 16.30
C PRO A 702 -5.54 -8.03 14.87
N ASP A 703 -6.64 -8.71 14.55
CA ASP A 703 -7.43 -8.48 13.33
C ASP A 703 -6.75 -8.84 12.00
N ASN A 704 -5.69 -9.67 12.03
CA ASN A 704 -5.06 -10.13 10.80
C ASN A 704 -5.87 -11.22 10.11
N PHE A 705 -5.91 -11.15 8.78
CA PHE A 705 -6.25 -12.28 7.92
C PHE A 705 -4.94 -12.93 7.46
N LEU A 706 -4.65 -14.14 7.94
CA LEU A 706 -3.41 -14.86 7.68
C LEU A 706 -3.67 -16.07 6.79
N SER A 707 -2.67 -16.40 5.97
CA SER A 707 -2.68 -17.62 5.16
C SER A 707 -1.28 -18.14 4.96
N ASN A 708 -1.14 -19.46 4.88
CA ASN A 708 0.13 -20.18 4.71
C ASN A 708 1.14 -19.97 5.85
N PHE A 709 0.64 -19.84 7.08
CA PHE A 709 1.47 -19.89 8.29
C PHE A 709 1.19 -21.17 9.07
N GLU A 710 2.19 -21.59 9.86
CA GLU A 710 2.05 -22.72 10.78
C GLU A 710 1.20 -22.32 12.00
N PRO A 711 0.15 -23.08 12.36
CA PRO A 711 -0.62 -22.82 13.59
C PRO A 711 0.18 -23.25 14.83
N LEU A 712 0.70 -22.28 15.58
CA LEU A 712 1.49 -22.54 16.79
C LEU A 712 0.62 -22.63 18.05
N THR A 713 1.03 -23.50 18.98
CA THR A 713 0.38 -23.65 20.30
C THR A 713 1.13 -22.86 21.36
N SER A 714 0.51 -22.65 22.53
CA SER A 714 1.20 -22.10 23.71
C SER A 714 2.38 -22.95 24.17
N GLY A 715 2.44 -24.24 23.79
CA GLY A 715 3.59 -25.10 24.03
C GLY A 715 4.79 -24.79 23.14
N HIS A 716 4.58 -24.34 21.90
CA HIS A 716 5.66 -23.89 21.02
C HIS A 716 6.21 -22.51 21.42
N ALA A 717 5.39 -21.69 22.09
CA ALA A 717 5.78 -20.34 22.52
C ALA A 717 6.61 -20.33 23.81
N ARG A 718 6.52 -21.39 24.64
CA ARG A 718 7.34 -21.59 25.84
C ARG A 718 8.60 -22.34 25.49
#